data_AF-A0A2V7XNM4-F1
#
_entry.id   AF-A0A2V7XNM4-F1
#
_cell.length_a   1.000
_cell.length_b   1.000
_cell.length_c   1.000
_cell.angle_alpha   90.00
_cell.angle_beta   90.00
_cell.angle_gamma   90.00
#
_symmetry.space_group_name_H-M   'P 1'
#
loop_
_entity.id
_entity.type
_entity.pdbx_description
1 polymer ?
#
loop_
_entity_poly.entity_id
_entity_poly.type
_entity_poly.pdbx_seq_one_letter_code
_entity_poly.pdbx_strand_id
1 'polypeptide(L)'
;MATFLGSIGATRPYLKYFLFVALAISGSALFGSSYIVPPDDVLTGKAEAIVIARATATWIEDTTEHGIETVTEFTVEDTLKGIAPQTFRVRMPGGHFGKLFKIVPGTPHFEIGAAELLFVNRRPDGEDYTTTDFALGRFRLKYDDTGRRLALRDEGEIHGWDLNTNAVHRERRRVAEKFIDYIRAISSGRPAEPDYFIPPDRSLHLQPNALRPVTLACSFPACTGTQYTLSFYQIGSPPCNSGIPATDQSCAENGPAGRWAVFPSQVNWNKGNSETGGAPNGGTDAINAAFGSWNGDANSNINYALASTAANSNGIFEAPDGVNNIVFEKALGTPYSCSGGGLLGQGGVQTAGPTMSTVNGEMFFNNVETDVSMNAGVGACVGAMPGIPVGDFNSAVTHEFGHTLDLRHADRSRANDVVCTTYSTYDCSSSAIMTASVTFGLNATLQTWEQHAVQTLYPPAAPPAVTGVEAHSTSGTSVLVSWTGACATTCHIYRSKFNDKTTFDGPFSGVSPFNDSGGALAAGRAYLYKVRNFNGTTESADSNIDMANTVVYSNTITAGAIVQVADINQTRDVVDAVRTLDGIGPGSYSFGSGSPSRIVGSGTTVIHALDINEARTNLNTAMNGLFGMSPGYTNTITASSSVIMAIDFNDFRNITK
;
A
#
# COMPACT_ATOMS: atom_id res chain seq x y z
N MET A 1 39.30 63.39 -9.90
CA MET A 1 39.19 63.61 -8.44
C MET A 1 38.84 62.26 -7.82
N ALA A 2 39.83 61.42 -7.57
CA ALA A 2 40.59 61.34 -6.33
C ALA A 2 39.85 60.57 -5.21
N THR A 3 40.26 59.30 -5.08
CA THR A 3 40.65 58.60 -3.82
C THR A 3 39.52 58.11 -2.89
N PHE A 4 39.60 56.98 -2.18
CA PHE A 4 40.74 56.19 -1.70
C PHE A 4 40.33 54.70 -1.49
N LEU A 5 41.34 53.83 -1.47
CA LEU A 5 41.35 52.37 -1.31
C LEU A 5 40.81 51.84 0.04
N GLY A 6 40.38 50.58 0.03
CA GLY A 6 40.33 49.70 1.21
C GLY A 6 40.10 48.24 0.81
N SER A 7 41.18 47.46 0.76
CA SER A 7 41.19 46.01 0.51
C SER A 7 40.93 45.21 1.79
N ILE A 8 40.48 43.97 1.63
CA ILE A 8 40.94 42.72 2.29
C ILE A 8 39.78 41.71 2.39
N GLY A 9 40.05 40.46 2.00
CA GLY A 9 39.54 39.30 2.74
C GLY A 9 38.53 38.40 2.02
N ALA A 10 39.04 37.29 1.48
CA ALA A 10 38.28 36.18 0.92
C ALA A 10 37.41 35.45 1.95
N THR A 11 36.26 34.90 1.53
CA THR A 11 35.77 33.51 1.73
C THR A 11 34.28 33.39 1.34
N ARG A 12 33.93 32.33 0.59
CA ARG A 12 32.56 31.97 0.14
C ARG A 12 31.72 31.37 1.31
N PRO A 13 30.46 30.88 1.11
CA PRO A 13 29.22 31.56 0.69
C PRO A 13 28.00 31.10 1.53
N TYR A 14 27.17 31.93 2.19
CA TYR A 14 25.88 31.45 2.73
C TYR A 14 24.78 32.52 2.84
N LEU A 15 23.65 32.21 2.18
CA LEU A 15 22.26 32.33 2.65
C LEU A 15 21.55 33.72 2.69
N LYS A 16 20.33 33.71 2.12
CA LYS A 16 19.11 34.51 2.46
C LYS A 16 19.00 35.90 1.81
N TYR A 17 17.90 36.33 1.17
CA TYR A 17 16.54 35.82 0.98
C TYR A 17 15.79 36.77 0.00
N PHE A 18 14.68 36.28 -0.58
CA PHE A 18 13.50 37.00 -1.11
C PHE A 18 13.53 37.70 -2.49
N LEU A 19 13.00 37.00 -3.48
CA LEU A 19 11.78 37.44 -4.15
C LEU A 19 10.89 36.24 -4.47
N PHE A 20 9.79 36.11 -3.73
CA PHE A 20 8.65 35.24 -4.00
C PHE A 20 7.54 36.14 -4.57
N VAL A 21 6.82 35.65 -5.59
CA VAL A 21 5.48 35.99 -6.11
C VAL A 21 5.56 35.70 -7.62
N ALA A 22 4.68 34.98 -8.30
CA ALA A 22 3.60 34.07 -7.97
C ALA A 22 3.18 33.52 -9.34
N LEU A 23 3.32 32.21 -9.58
CA LEU A 23 2.49 31.54 -10.59
C LEU A 23 1.72 30.44 -9.85
N ALA A 24 0.47 30.79 -9.59
CA ALA A 24 -0.45 30.00 -8.82
C ALA A 24 -0.98 28.82 -9.65
N ILE A 25 -0.86 27.64 -9.04
CA ILE A 25 -1.92 26.65 -8.84
C ILE A 25 -2.60 26.13 -10.11
N SER A 26 -2.08 25.01 -10.61
CA SER A 26 -2.83 24.06 -11.43
C SER A 26 -3.02 22.78 -10.62
N GLY A 27 -4.09 22.73 -9.82
CA GLY A 27 -4.48 21.52 -9.07
C GLY A 27 -5.38 20.59 -9.90
N SER A 28 -5.23 19.28 -9.63
CA SER A 28 -6.19 18.17 -9.83
C SER A 28 -6.28 17.60 -11.28
N ALA A 29 -6.57 16.30 -11.56
CA ALA A 29 -7.31 15.23 -10.84
C ALA A 29 -7.04 13.79 -11.45
N LEU A 30 -7.75 12.71 -11.02
CA LEU A 30 -7.33 11.30 -10.76
C LEU A 30 -7.89 10.15 -11.71
N PHE A 31 -8.67 9.06 -11.36
CA PHE A 31 -9.68 8.25 -12.21
C PHE A 31 -9.50 6.70 -12.56
N GLY A 32 -10.36 6.01 -13.36
CA GLY A 32 -10.70 4.55 -13.21
C GLY A 32 -10.45 3.51 -14.34
N SER A 33 -10.13 3.96 -15.55
CA SER A 33 -9.77 3.12 -16.71
C SER A 33 -8.98 4.02 -17.66
N SER A 34 -8.12 3.46 -18.51
CA SER A 34 -7.31 4.26 -19.44
C SER A 34 -8.17 4.88 -20.56
N TYR A 35 -8.50 6.18 -20.49
CA TYR A 35 -9.32 6.88 -21.49
C TYR A 35 -8.57 7.97 -22.30
N ILE A 36 -9.01 8.21 -23.52
CA ILE A 36 -9.01 9.56 -24.13
C ILE A 36 -10.47 10.02 -24.18
N VAL A 37 -10.83 11.10 -23.49
CA VAL A 37 -12.23 11.44 -23.27
C VAL A 37 -12.84 12.04 -24.55
N PRO A 38 -13.89 11.42 -25.13
CA PRO A 38 -14.56 11.97 -26.30
C PRO A 38 -15.31 13.28 -25.93
N PRO A 39 -15.35 14.26 -26.83
CA PRO A 39 -16.34 15.34 -26.78
C PRO A 39 -17.78 14.79 -26.73
N ASP A 40 -18.71 15.54 -26.12
CA ASP A 40 -20.07 15.02 -25.88
C ASP A 40 -20.89 14.77 -27.15
N ASP A 41 -20.64 15.48 -28.26
CA ASP A 41 -21.21 15.16 -29.57
C ASP A 41 -20.67 13.83 -30.12
N VAL A 42 -19.37 13.58 -29.96
CA VAL A 42 -18.75 12.31 -30.36
C VAL A 42 -19.34 11.17 -29.54
N LEU A 43 -19.42 11.31 -28.20
CA LEU A 43 -20.05 10.30 -27.35
C LEU A 43 -21.53 10.09 -27.69
N THR A 44 -22.27 11.18 -27.95
CA THR A 44 -23.66 11.12 -28.42
C THR A 44 -23.75 10.34 -29.73
N GLY A 45 -22.80 10.50 -30.64
CA GLY A 45 -22.70 9.74 -31.88
C GLY A 45 -22.47 8.24 -31.64
N LYS A 46 -21.58 7.88 -30.71
CA LYS A 46 -21.19 6.50 -30.38
C LYS A 46 -22.32 5.65 -29.79
N ALA A 47 -23.25 6.25 -29.05
CA ALA A 47 -24.32 5.53 -28.35
C ALA A 47 -25.46 5.10 -29.29
N GLU A 48 -25.94 3.85 -29.22
CA GLU A 48 -27.11 3.41 -29.98
C GLU A 48 -28.41 4.04 -29.46
N ALA A 49 -28.56 4.12 -28.13
CA ALA A 49 -29.66 4.79 -27.46
C ALA A 49 -29.17 5.67 -26.31
N ILE A 50 -29.91 6.76 -26.05
CA ILE A 50 -29.67 7.65 -24.92
C ILE A 50 -30.99 7.86 -24.20
N VAL A 51 -31.04 7.51 -22.91
CA VAL A 51 -32.26 7.51 -22.09
C VAL A 51 -32.04 8.18 -20.75
N ILE A 52 -33.11 8.76 -20.21
CA ILE A 52 -33.23 9.02 -18.78
C ILE A 52 -33.99 7.84 -18.20
N ALA A 53 -33.39 7.14 -17.25
CA ALA A 53 -33.95 5.94 -16.66
C ALA A 53 -33.68 5.84 -15.16
N ARG A 54 -34.51 5.07 -14.47
CA ARG A 54 -34.37 4.82 -13.03
C ARG A 54 -33.99 3.38 -12.77
N ALA A 55 -32.93 3.16 -12.00
CA ALA A 55 -32.54 1.81 -11.58
C ALA A 55 -33.61 1.22 -10.65
N THR A 56 -34.15 0.05 -10.99
CA THR A 56 -35.22 -0.62 -10.23
C THR A 56 -34.72 -1.80 -9.41
N ALA A 57 -33.70 -2.51 -9.90
CA ALA A 57 -33.09 -3.64 -9.22
C ALA A 57 -31.63 -3.82 -9.65
N THR A 58 -30.81 -4.38 -8.78
CA THR A 58 -29.45 -4.83 -9.10
C THR A 58 -29.19 -6.21 -8.50
N TRP A 59 -28.55 -7.10 -9.24
CA TRP A 59 -28.16 -8.44 -8.78
C TRP A 59 -26.92 -8.93 -9.54
N ILE A 60 -26.32 -10.01 -9.04
CA ILE A 60 -25.16 -10.64 -9.66
C ILE A 60 -25.61 -11.90 -10.40
N GLU A 61 -25.12 -12.06 -11.63
CA GLU A 61 -25.24 -13.30 -12.40
C GLU A 61 -23.85 -13.86 -12.70
N ASP A 62 -23.75 -15.19 -12.78
CA ASP A 62 -22.56 -15.88 -13.28
C ASP A 62 -22.98 -16.65 -14.53
N THR A 63 -22.43 -16.25 -15.68
CA THR A 63 -22.79 -16.80 -16.99
C THR A 63 -21.61 -17.54 -17.61
N THR A 64 -21.89 -18.55 -18.42
CA THR A 64 -20.84 -19.32 -19.10
C THR A 64 -20.04 -18.52 -20.12
N GLU A 65 -20.58 -17.39 -20.60
CA GLU A 65 -19.96 -16.56 -21.64
C GLU A 65 -19.18 -15.39 -21.06
N HIS A 66 -19.65 -14.78 -19.97
CA HIS A 66 -19.08 -13.55 -19.40
C HIS A 66 -18.60 -13.68 -17.95
N GLY A 67 -18.86 -14.81 -17.31
CA GLY A 67 -18.58 -15.05 -15.90
C GLY A 67 -19.46 -14.16 -15.02
N ILE A 68 -18.87 -13.64 -13.95
CA ILE A 68 -19.56 -12.80 -12.96
C ILE A 68 -19.83 -11.40 -13.53
N GLU A 69 -21.10 -11.04 -13.60
CA GLU A 69 -21.59 -9.74 -14.02
C GLU A 69 -22.54 -9.14 -12.99
N THR A 70 -22.48 -7.82 -12.84
CA THR A 70 -23.49 -7.03 -12.13
C THR A 70 -24.55 -6.60 -13.14
N VAL A 71 -25.78 -7.04 -12.91
CA VAL A 71 -26.94 -6.75 -13.76
C VAL A 71 -27.81 -5.72 -13.07
N THR A 72 -28.06 -4.59 -13.72
CA THR A 72 -28.98 -3.56 -13.23
C THR A 72 -30.15 -3.41 -14.18
N GLU A 73 -31.36 -3.52 -13.64
CA GLU A 73 -32.60 -3.25 -14.37
C GLU A 73 -32.98 -1.77 -14.27
N PHE A 74 -33.45 -1.22 -15.38
CA PHE A 74 -33.86 0.16 -15.52
C PHE A 74 -35.28 0.27 -16.08
N THR A 75 -36.03 1.26 -15.59
CA THR A 75 -37.25 1.72 -16.24
C THR A 75 -37.01 3.08 -16.90
N VAL A 76 -37.31 3.18 -18.20
CA VAL A 76 -37.13 4.40 -18.99
C VAL A 76 -38.17 5.44 -18.59
N GLU A 77 -37.70 6.65 -18.27
CA GLU A 77 -38.52 7.84 -18.03
C GLU A 77 -38.64 8.70 -19.30
N ASP A 78 -37.55 8.79 -20.09
CA ASP A 78 -37.50 9.56 -21.34
C ASP A 78 -36.44 8.98 -22.29
N THR A 79 -36.71 9.00 -23.60
CA THR A 79 -35.77 8.55 -24.65
C THR A 79 -35.33 9.74 -25.47
N LEU A 80 -34.04 10.06 -25.43
CA LEU A 80 -33.44 11.21 -26.10
C LEU A 80 -32.88 10.87 -27.49
N LYS A 81 -32.38 9.63 -27.65
CA LYS A 81 -31.85 9.08 -28.91
C LYS A 81 -32.17 7.59 -29.00
N GLY A 82 -32.43 7.11 -30.21
CA GLY A 82 -32.57 5.68 -30.50
C GLY A 82 -33.87 5.08 -29.99
N ILE A 83 -33.88 3.77 -29.79
CA ILE A 83 -35.02 3.01 -29.28
C ILE A 83 -34.53 2.15 -28.11
N ALA A 84 -35.18 2.31 -26.95
CA ALA A 84 -34.97 1.47 -25.77
C ALA A 84 -36.34 0.92 -25.31
N PRO A 85 -36.42 -0.35 -24.87
CA PRO A 85 -37.62 -0.88 -24.23
C PRO A 85 -37.99 -0.10 -22.96
N GLN A 86 -39.27 -0.13 -22.58
CA GLN A 86 -39.75 0.53 -21.35
C GLN A 86 -39.00 0.07 -20.10
N THR A 87 -38.64 -1.22 -20.07
CA THR A 87 -37.78 -1.83 -19.06
C THR A 87 -36.66 -2.57 -19.78
N PHE A 88 -35.41 -2.31 -19.39
CA PHE A 88 -34.24 -2.93 -19.99
C PHE A 88 -33.16 -3.18 -18.92
N ARG A 89 -32.15 -3.99 -19.25
CA ARG A 89 -31.07 -4.33 -18.35
C ARG A 89 -29.75 -3.82 -18.90
N VAL A 90 -28.92 -3.30 -18.01
CA VAL A 90 -27.52 -2.97 -18.26
C VAL A 90 -26.66 -4.00 -17.53
N ARG A 91 -25.75 -4.63 -18.25
CA ARG A 91 -24.81 -5.61 -17.72
C ARG A 91 -23.41 -5.02 -17.70
N MET A 92 -22.78 -5.08 -16.53
CA MET A 92 -21.41 -4.66 -16.33
C MET A 92 -20.57 -5.81 -15.76
N PRO A 93 -19.32 -5.99 -16.24
CA PRO A 93 -18.46 -7.06 -15.75
C PRO A 93 -18.00 -6.78 -14.31
N GLY A 94 -17.90 -7.85 -13.54
CA GLY A 94 -17.47 -7.80 -12.16
C GLY A 94 -18.60 -7.87 -11.14
N GLY A 95 -18.20 -8.11 -9.89
CA GLY A 95 -19.10 -8.39 -8.78
C GLY A 95 -18.56 -9.56 -7.94
N HIS A 96 -19.39 -10.03 -7.02
CA HIS A 96 -19.06 -11.18 -6.19
C HIS A 96 -20.18 -12.23 -6.26
N PHE A 97 -19.82 -13.48 -6.51
CA PHE A 97 -20.74 -14.59 -6.58
C PHE A 97 -20.30 -15.69 -5.60
N GLY A 98 -20.99 -15.78 -4.47
CA GLY A 98 -20.61 -16.66 -3.38
C GLY A 98 -19.27 -16.25 -2.74
N LYS A 99 -18.21 -17.03 -3.00
CA LYS A 99 -16.84 -16.76 -2.51
C LYS A 99 -15.86 -16.39 -3.63
N LEU A 100 -16.38 -16.11 -4.82
CA LEU A 100 -15.60 -15.71 -5.98
C LEU A 100 -15.84 -14.24 -6.26
N PHE A 101 -14.78 -13.55 -6.66
CA PHE A 101 -14.82 -12.13 -7.04
C PHE A 101 -14.24 -11.95 -8.43
N LYS A 102 -14.91 -11.12 -9.23
CA LYS A 102 -14.38 -10.57 -10.48
C LYS A 102 -14.31 -9.06 -10.34
N ILE A 103 -13.13 -8.49 -10.56
CA ILE A 103 -12.86 -7.07 -10.33
C ILE A 103 -12.37 -6.46 -11.63
N VAL A 104 -13.18 -5.53 -12.14
CA VAL A 104 -12.88 -4.76 -13.35
C VAL A 104 -12.89 -3.28 -12.95
N PRO A 105 -11.72 -2.66 -12.74
CA PRO A 105 -11.62 -1.25 -12.34
C PRO A 105 -12.32 -0.32 -13.33
N GLY A 106 -13.01 0.69 -12.80
CA GLY A 106 -13.77 1.67 -13.58
C GLY A 106 -15.18 1.23 -14.01
N THR A 107 -15.62 0.02 -13.62
CA THR A 107 -16.99 -0.44 -13.89
C THR A 107 -17.99 0.54 -13.29
N PRO A 108 -18.91 1.14 -14.08
CA PRO A 108 -19.97 1.98 -13.52
C PRO A 108 -20.88 1.18 -12.59
N HIS A 109 -21.21 1.78 -11.46
CA HIS A 109 -22.12 1.22 -10.46
C HIS A 109 -23.46 1.95 -10.47
N PHE A 110 -24.55 1.27 -10.13
CA PHE A 110 -25.87 1.88 -10.17
C PHE A 110 -26.58 1.73 -8.83
N GLU A 111 -27.05 2.85 -8.29
CA GLU A 111 -27.82 2.87 -7.04
C GLU A 111 -29.31 2.68 -7.35
N ILE A 112 -29.94 1.72 -6.68
CA ILE A 112 -31.39 1.50 -6.81
C ILE A 112 -32.15 2.79 -6.48
N GLY A 113 -33.09 3.15 -7.33
CA GLY A 113 -33.93 4.34 -7.21
C GLY A 113 -33.28 5.62 -7.75
N ALA A 114 -31.99 5.62 -8.09
CA ALA A 114 -31.34 6.77 -8.70
C ALA A 114 -31.85 7.00 -10.14
N ALA A 115 -31.99 8.28 -10.51
CA ALA A 115 -32.26 8.68 -11.89
C ALA A 115 -30.92 8.91 -12.61
N GLU A 116 -30.76 8.25 -13.74
CA GLU A 116 -29.53 8.23 -14.54
C GLU A 116 -29.86 8.68 -15.97
N LEU A 117 -28.98 9.48 -16.56
CA LEU A 117 -28.90 9.71 -17.99
C LEU A 117 -27.84 8.75 -18.55
N LEU A 118 -28.29 7.79 -19.35
CA LEU A 118 -27.50 6.66 -19.82
C LEU A 118 -27.34 6.70 -21.33
N PHE A 119 -26.09 6.55 -21.78
CA PHE A 119 -25.68 6.28 -23.14
C PHE A 119 -25.39 4.79 -23.22
N VAL A 120 -26.15 4.06 -24.03
CA VAL A 120 -26.12 2.61 -24.04
C VAL A 120 -26.02 2.05 -25.45
N ASN A 121 -25.36 0.90 -25.54
CA ASN A 121 -25.26 0.08 -26.74
C ASN A 121 -25.86 -1.30 -26.44
N ARG A 122 -26.61 -1.86 -27.38
CA ARG A 122 -27.08 -3.24 -27.27
C ARG A 122 -25.87 -4.17 -27.34
N ARG A 123 -25.86 -5.20 -26.53
CA ARG A 123 -24.79 -6.18 -26.56
C ARG A 123 -24.94 -7.13 -27.76
N PRO A 124 -23.85 -7.65 -28.33
CA PRO A 124 -23.92 -8.57 -29.49
C PRO A 124 -24.60 -9.91 -29.19
N ASP A 125 -24.57 -10.33 -27.93
CA ASP A 125 -24.96 -11.64 -27.40
C ASP A 125 -26.41 -11.74 -26.91
N GLY A 126 -27.19 -10.63 -26.94
CA GLY A 126 -28.56 -10.68 -26.42
C GLY A 126 -29.40 -9.41 -26.54
N GLU A 127 -30.42 -9.33 -25.69
CA GLU A 127 -31.33 -8.17 -25.61
C GLU A 127 -30.90 -7.10 -24.62
N ASP A 128 -29.89 -7.43 -23.80
CA ASP A 128 -29.36 -6.56 -22.75
C ASP A 128 -28.38 -5.53 -23.32
N TYR A 129 -28.11 -4.49 -22.53
CA TYR A 129 -27.32 -3.34 -22.91
C TYR A 129 -26.03 -3.26 -22.09
N THR A 130 -25.07 -2.48 -22.59
CA THR A 130 -23.91 -2.01 -21.83
C THR A 130 -23.78 -0.49 -21.98
N THR A 131 -23.08 0.16 -21.05
CA THR A 131 -22.81 1.60 -21.14
C THR A 131 -21.81 1.91 -22.26
N THR A 132 -22.09 2.92 -23.07
CA THR A 132 -21.17 3.39 -24.12
C THR A 132 -19.87 3.89 -23.51
N ASP A 133 -18.73 3.35 -23.97
CA ASP A 133 -17.40 3.67 -23.43
C ASP A 133 -17.30 3.53 -21.89
N PHE A 134 -18.02 2.57 -21.30
CA PHE A 134 -17.99 2.26 -19.87
C PHE A 134 -18.50 3.42 -19.00
N ALA A 135 -17.75 3.85 -17.98
CA ALA A 135 -18.15 4.96 -17.12
C ALA A 135 -18.53 6.22 -17.91
N LEU A 136 -17.86 6.51 -19.04
CA LEU A 136 -18.13 7.68 -19.90
C LEU A 136 -19.61 7.86 -20.29
N GLY A 137 -20.32 6.73 -20.47
CA GLY A 137 -21.71 6.70 -20.88
C GLY A 137 -22.73 6.90 -19.76
N ARG A 138 -22.30 7.08 -18.52
CA ARG A 138 -23.19 7.21 -17.35
C ARG A 138 -23.16 8.64 -16.79
N PHE A 139 -24.34 9.19 -16.55
CA PHE A 139 -24.52 10.44 -15.81
C PHE A 139 -25.60 10.29 -14.75
N ARG A 140 -25.23 10.50 -13.50
CA ARG A 140 -26.17 10.60 -12.40
C ARG A 140 -26.89 11.94 -12.42
N LEU A 141 -28.21 11.92 -12.30
CA LEU A 141 -29.02 13.13 -12.20
C LEU A 141 -29.26 13.50 -10.74
N LYS A 142 -28.71 14.64 -10.30
CA LYS A 142 -28.88 15.17 -8.93
C LYS A 142 -29.30 16.63 -8.94
N TYR A 143 -29.96 17.08 -7.88
CA TYR A 143 -30.23 18.50 -7.67
C TYR A 143 -29.07 19.12 -6.89
N ASP A 144 -28.67 20.35 -7.26
CA ASP A 144 -27.83 21.19 -6.41
C ASP A 144 -28.67 21.91 -5.34
N ASP A 145 -28.02 22.59 -4.39
CA ASP A 145 -28.72 23.28 -3.29
C ASP A 145 -29.59 24.46 -3.76
N THR A 146 -29.48 24.85 -5.03
CA THR A 146 -30.37 25.84 -5.65
C THR A 146 -31.61 25.22 -6.30
N GLY A 147 -31.74 23.89 -6.25
CA GLY A 147 -32.83 23.14 -6.87
C GLY A 147 -32.65 22.93 -8.38
N ARG A 148 -31.47 23.21 -8.94
CA ARG A 148 -31.17 22.97 -10.35
C ARG A 148 -30.68 21.54 -10.54
N ARG A 149 -31.23 20.84 -11.55
CA ARG A 149 -30.81 19.47 -11.87
C ARG A 149 -29.51 19.48 -12.68
N LEU A 150 -28.58 18.65 -12.25
CA LEU A 150 -27.26 18.50 -12.83
C LEU A 150 -27.13 17.09 -13.41
N ALA A 151 -26.52 17.01 -14.59
CA ALA A 151 -26.01 15.75 -15.12
C ALA A 151 -24.55 15.64 -14.68
N LEU A 152 -24.33 14.74 -13.72
CA LEU A 152 -23.06 14.50 -13.09
C LEU A 152 -22.57 13.14 -13.56
N ARG A 153 -21.54 13.15 -14.37
CA ARG A 153 -20.62 12.01 -14.33
C ARG A 153 -20.09 11.91 -12.92
N ASP A 154 -19.94 10.68 -12.43
CA ASP A 154 -19.20 10.53 -11.19
C ASP A 154 -17.83 11.12 -11.51
N GLU A 155 -17.56 12.31 -10.95
CA GLU A 155 -16.34 13.05 -11.28
C GLU A 155 -15.23 12.02 -11.12
N GLY A 156 -15.32 11.22 -10.02
CA GLY A 156 -14.69 9.95 -9.63
C GLY A 156 -14.26 8.91 -10.67
N GLU A 157 -14.91 8.86 -11.83
CA GLU A 157 -14.79 7.76 -12.80
C GLU A 157 -14.25 8.16 -14.20
N ILE A 158 -14.25 9.44 -14.59
CA ILE A 158 -14.11 9.82 -16.04
C ILE A 158 -13.00 10.82 -16.34
N HIS A 159 -11.76 10.35 -16.47
CA HIS A 159 -10.69 11.24 -16.90
C HIS A 159 -9.62 10.52 -17.73
N GLY A 160 -8.99 11.33 -18.56
CA GLY A 160 -8.08 10.95 -19.63
C GLY A 160 -7.54 12.23 -20.22
N TRP A 161 -7.34 12.27 -21.53
CA TRP A 161 -6.97 13.53 -22.21
C TRP A 161 -8.09 14.09 -23.04
N ASP A 162 -8.11 15.42 -23.12
CA ASP A 162 -8.83 16.10 -24.16
C ASP A 162 -8.19 15.76 -25.50
N LEU A 163 -9.02 15.21 -26.38
CA LEU A 163 -8.69 14.92 -27.76
C LEU A 163 -7.94 16.10 -28.42
N ASN A 164 -6.83 15.81 -29.12
CA ASN A 164 -5.99 16.75 -29.88
C ASN A 164 -5.15 17.76 -29.08
N THR A 165 -5.34 17.90 -27.76
CA THR A 165 -4.58 18.88 -26.95
C THR A 165 -3.53 18.24 -26.05
N ASN A 166 -3.64 16.93 -25.81
CA ASN A 166 -2.89 16.21 -24.77
C ASN A 166 -2.98 16.88 -23.39
N ALA A 167 -3.97 17.75 -23.18
CA ALA A 167 -4.26 18.34 -21.89
C ALA A 167 -5.06 17.32 -21.06
N VAL A 168 -4.78 17.28 -19.76
CA VAL A 168 -5.55 16.47 -18.81
C VAL A 168 -7.02 16.91 -18.90
N HIS A 169 -7.90 15.95 -19.20
CA HIS A 169 -9.33 16.18 -19.25
C HIS A 169 -9.82 16.64 -17.88
N ARG A 170 -10.51 17.78 -17.85
CA ARG A 170 -11.27 18.22 -16.68
C ARG A 170 -12.73 17.96 -16.95
N GLU A 171 -13.28 16.96 -16.29
CA GLU A 171 -14.71 16.69 -16.34
C GLU A 171 -15.48 17.91 -15.80
N ARG A 172 -16.53 18.32 -16.52
CA ARG A 172 -17.28 19.55 -16.26
C ARG A 172 -18.73 19.21 -15.97
N ARG A 173 -19.25 19.76 -14.87
CA ARG A 173 -20.67 19.62 -14.52
C ARG A 173 -21.56 20.24 -15.59
N ARG A 174 -22.65 19.56 -15.91
CA ARG A 174 -23.62 19.98 -16.92
C ARG A 174 -24.95 20.32 -16.25
N VAL A 175 -25.58 21.41 -16.67
CA VAL A 175 -26.99 21.67 -16.38
C VAL A 175 -27.80 20.64 -17.16
N ALA A 176 -28.53 19.78 -16.45
CA ALA A 176 -29.13 18.58 -17.04
C ALA A 176 -30.05 18.93 -18.21
N GLU A 177 -30.93 19.92 -18.04
CA GLU A 177 -31.94 20.30 -19.04
C GLU A 177 -31.29 20.80 -20.32
N LYS A 178 -30.28 21.67 -20.21
CA LYS A 178 -29.55 22.17 -21.38
C LYS A 178 -28.78 21.06 -22.10
N PHE A 179 -28.21 20.12 -21.33
CA PHE A 179 -27.48 19.01 -21.92
C PHE A 179 -28.40 18.03 -22.64
N ILE A 180 -29.58 17.77 -22.07
CA ILE A 180 -30.65 16.98 -22.71
C ILE A 180 -31.08 17.63 -24.03
N ASP A 181 -31.28 18.95 -24.04
CA ASP A 181 -31.65 19.68 -25.26
C ASP A 181 -30.53 19.62 -26.32
N TYR A 182 -29.27 19.75 -25.90
CA TYR A 182 -28.11 19.56 -26.77
C TYR A 182 -28.08 18.15 -27.39
N ILE A 183 -28.25 17.09 -26.59
CA ILE A 183 -28.29 15.70 -27.07
C ILE A 183 -29.40 15.52 -28.10
N ARG A 184 -30.61 16.03 -27.84
CA ARG A 184 -31.74 15.95 -28.78
C ARG A 184 -31.47 16.68 -30.09
N ALA A 185 -30.83 17.84 -30.03
CA ALA A 185 -30.46 18.61 -31.20
C ALA A 185 -29.45 17.87 -32.06
N ILE A 186 -28.32 17.41 -31.47
CA ILE A 186 -27.30 16.61 -32.16
C ILE A 186 -27.89 15.33 -32.74
N SER A 187 -28.72 14.61 -31.96
CA SER A 187 -29.39 13.38 -32.40
C SER A 187 -30.37 13.59 -33.55
N SER A 188 -30.92 14.80 -33.69
CA SER A 188 -31.78 15.19 -34.82
C SER A 188 -30.99 15.74 -36.02
N GLY A 189 -29.65 15.73 -35.99
CA GLY A 189 -28.79 16.36 -37.00
C GLY A 189 -28.85 17.90 -37.00
N ARG A 190 -29.33 18.52 -35.92
CA ARG A 190 -29.37 19.97 -35.76
C ARG A 190 -28.07 20.46 -35.11
N PRO A 191 -27.48 21.58 -35.55
CA PRO A 191 -26.37 22.21 -34.86
C PRO A 191 -26.76 22.57 -33.42
N ALA A 192 -25.85 22.36 -32.47
CA ALA A 192 -26.03 22.74 -31.08
C ALA A 192 -24.69 23.20 -30.51
N GLU A 193 -24.71 24.29 -29.74
CA GLU A 193 -23.54 24.81 -29.05
C GLU A 193 -23.45 24.18 -27.65
N PRO A 194 -22.24 23.87 -27.13
CA PRO A 194 -22.07 23.25 -25.82
C PRO A 194 -22.20 24.25 -24.66
N ASP A 195 -23.36 24.93 -24.54
CA ASP A 195 -23.66 25.98 -23.56
C ASP A 195 -24.25 25.45 -22.22
N TYR A 196 -24.25 24.12 -22.05
CA TYR A 196 -24.81 23.42 -20.90
C TYR A 196 -23.83 23.29 -19.72
N PHE A 197 -22.55 23.56 -19.92
CA PHE A 197 -21.57 23.47 -18.85
C PHE A 197 -21.75 24.57 -17.80
N ILE A 198 -21.59 24.20 -16.53
CA ILE A 198 -21.62 25.15 -15.42
C ILE A 198 -20.27 25.88 -15.35
N PRO A 199 -20.25 27.23 -15.24
CA PRO A 199 -19.02 27.98 -15.00
C PRO A 199 -18.37 27.60 -13.66
N PRO A 200 -17.03 27.63 -13.54
CA PRO A 200 -16.31 27.23 -12.31
C PRO A 200 -16.66 28.07 -11.06
N ASP A 201 -17.28 29.24 -11.21
CA ASP A 201 -17.49 30.24 -10.14
C ASP A 201 -18.81 30.10 -9.37
N ARG A 202 -19.70 29.17 -9.75
CA ARG A 202 -21.03 28.96 -9.14
C ARG A 202 -21.22 27.60 -8.47
N SER A 203 -20.17 27.05 -7.86
CA SER A 203 -20.29 25.86 -7.03
C SER A 203 -20.48 26.23 -5.56
N LEU A 204 -21.51 25.64 -4.97
CA LEU A 204 -21.51 25.20 -3.58
C LEU A 204 -20.10 24.85 -3.11
N HIS A 205 -19.69 25.45 -1.99
CA HIS A 205 -18.46 25.12 -1.29
C HIS A 205 -18.47 23.64 -0.86
N LEU A 206 -18.00 22.76 -1.73
CA LEU A 206 -17.10 21.73 -1.25
C LEU A 206 -15.81 22.47 -0.91
N GLN A 207 -15.55 22.64 0.39
CA GLN A 207 -14.38 23.38 0.84
C GLN A 207 -13.13 22.82 0.17
N PRO A 208 -12.30 23.66 -0.44
CA PRO A 208 -11.01 23.23 -0.92
C PRO A 208 -10.16 22.99 0.33
N ASN A 209 -10.11 21.74 0.79
CA ASN A 209 -9.00 21.34 1.63
C ASN A 209 -7.75 21.56 0.79
N ALA A 210 -6.98 22.56 1.21
CA ALA A 210 -5.77 23.00 0.56
C ALA A 210 -4.93 21.77 0.20
N LEU A 211 -4.50 21.71 -1.07
CA LEU A 211 -3.44 20.83 -1.52
C LEU A 211 -2.24 21.04 -0.59
N ARG A 212 -2.07 20.13 0.36
CA ARG A 212 -0.79 19.97 1.01
C ARG A 212 0.15 19.43 -0.07
N PRO A 213 1.37 19.99 -0.20
CA PRO A 213 2.43 19.29 -0.90
C PRO A 213 2.45 17.85 -0.37
N VAL A 214 2.48 16.89 -1.28
CA VAL A 214 2.56 15.46 -0.97
C VAL A 214 3.76 15.22 -0.06
N THR A 215 3.51 15.20 1.24
CA THR A 215 4.33 14.48 2.19
C THR A 215 3.75 13.08 2.23
N LEU A 216 4.56 12.07 1.88
CA LEU A 216 4.38 10.66 2.24
C LEU A 216 3.77 10.57 3.65
N ALA A 217 2.45 10.45 3.74
CA ALA A 217 1.77 10.52 5.04
C ALA A 217 1.85 9.18 5.76
N CYS A 218 1.99 8.08 5.01
CA CYS A 218 2.64 6.89 5.51
C CYS A 218 4.11 6.94 5.08
N SER A 219 5.02 7.15 6.03
CA SER A 219 6.44 6.92 5.76
C SER A 219 6.61 5.42 5.63
N PHE A 220 6.97 4.91 4.45
CA PHE A 220 7.36 3.51 4.28
C PHE A 220 8.33 3.13 5.41
N PRO A 221 8.05 2.06 6.18
CA PRO A 221 7.13 0.95 5.92
C PRO A 221 5.72 1.05 6.58
N ALA A 222 5.26 2.21 7.03
CA ALA A 222 3.99 2.37 7.77
C ALA A 222 2.70 2.31 6.90
N CYS A 223 2.82 2.07 5.60
CA CYS A 223 1.66 1.95 4.70
C CYS A 223 1.09 0.52 4.77
N THR A 224 -0.22 0.38 5.03
CA THR A 224 -0.93 -0.91 4.90
C THR A 224 -1.02 -1.33 3.42
N GLY A 225 -0.99 -2.63 3.13
CA GLY A 225 -1.09 -3.17 1.77
C GLY A 225 -2.45 -2.92 1.13
N THR A 226 -3.54 -3.05 1.91
CA THR A 226 -4.91 -2.83 1.41
C THR A 226 -5.12 -1.42 0.84
N GLN A 227 -4.40 -0.41 1.31
CA GLN A 227 -4.56 0.94 0.77
C GLN A 227 -4.14 1.05 -0.70
N TYR A 228 -3.35 0.12 -1.22
CA TYR A 228 -2.87 0.12 -2.61
C TYR A 228 -3.77 -0.70 -3.53
N THR A 229 -4.75 -1.43 -2.99
CA THR A 229 -5.58 -2.33 -3.77
C THR A 229 -6.96 -1.79 -4.04
N LEU A 230 -7.66 -2.36 -5.02
CA LEU A 230 -9.10 -2.14 -5.17
C LEU A 230 -9.87 -2.73 -3.97
N SER A 231 -11.08 -2.24 -3.77
CA SER A 231 -12.05 -2.89 -2.91
C SER A 231 -12.91 -3.87 -3.70
N PHE A 232 -13.07 -5.07 -3.14
CA PHE A 232 -14.01 -6.07 -3.68
C PHE A 232 -15.46 -5.74 -3.34
N TYR A 233 -15.70 -4.82 -2.40
CA TYR A 233 -17.02 -4.29 -2.10
C TYR A 233 -17.25 -2.96 -2.78
N GLN A 234 -18.45 -2.79 -3.33
CA GLN A 234 -18.83 -1.64 -4.16
C GLN A 234 -20.04 -0.92 -3.55
N ILE A 235 -20.02 0.41 -3.62
CA ILE A 235 -21.12 1.26 -3.15
C ILE A 235 -22.38 0.98 -3.99
N GLY A 236 -23.52 0.89 -3.32
CA GLY A 236 -24.80 0.59 -3.97
C GLY A 236 -25.03 -0.90 -4.26
N SER A 237 -24.05 -1.75 -3.96
CA SER A 237 -24.15 -3.21 -4.07
C SER A 237 -24.01 -3.86 -2.69
N PRO A 238 -24.77 -4.92 -2.35
CA PRO A 238 -24.54 -5.66 -1.10
C PRO A 238 -23.06 -6.08 -0.97
N PRO A 239 -22.42 -5.97 0.21
CA PRO A 239 -22.99 -5.54 1.49
C PRO A 239 -23.07 -4.02 1.69
N CYS A 240 -22.54 -3.20 0.77
CA CYS A 240 -22.47 -1.74 0.87
C CYS A 240 -23.63 -1.03 0.15
N ASN A 241 -24.87 -1.44 0.46
CA ASN A 241 -26.09 -0.83 -0.09
C ASN A 241 -27.10 -0.54 1.03
N SER A 242 -26.68 0.23 2.02
CA SER A 242 -27.54 0.70 3.11
C SER A 242 -28.45 1.85 2.68
N GLY A 243 -28.17 2.50 1.54
CA GLY A 243 -28.83 3.72 1.10
C GLY A 243 -28.32 4.97 1.82
N ILE A 244 -27.28 4.83 2.66
CA ILE A 244 -26.60 5.93 3.35
C ILE A 244 -25.19 6.06 2.76
N PRO A 245 -24.91 7.11 1.97
CA PRO A 245 -23.65 7.24 1.24
C PRO A 245 -22.40 7.11 2.11
N ALA A 246 -22.38 7.72 3.30
CA ALA A 246 -21.21 7.65 4.19
C ALA A 246 -20.95 6.24 4.74
N THR A 247 -22.01 5.49 5.02
CA THR A 247 -21.90 4.10 5.49
C THR A 247 -21.44 3.19 4.36
N ASP A 248 -22.00 3.38 3.17
CA ASP A 248 -21.65 2.57 2.00
C ASP A 248 -20.20 2.86 1.56
N GLN A 249 -19.75 4.12 1.61
CA GLN A 249 -18.34 4.49 1.42
C GLN A 249 -17.45 3.78 2.42
N SER A 250 -17.76 3.88 3.72
CA SER A 250 -16.97 3.24 4.76
C SER A 250 -16.93 1.72 4.58
N CYS A 251 -18.03 1.12 4.15
CA CYS A 251 -18.09 -0.31 3.87
C CYS A 251 -17.17 -0.71 2.70
N ALA A 252 -17.18 0.07 1.61
CA ALA A 252 -16.32 -0.18 0.45
C ALA A 252 -14.83 0.06 0.79
N GLU A 253 -14.47 1.17 1.44
CA GLU A 253 -13.07 1.46 1.77
C GLU A 253 -12.44 0.48 2.78
N ASN A 254 -13.25 -0.21 3.58
CA ASN A 254 -12.81 -1.27 4.49
C ASN A 254 -13.08 -2.67 3.92
N GLY A 255 -13.53 -2.76 2.66
CA GLY A 255 -13.84 -4.01 1.99
C GLY A 255 -12.59 -4.86 1.72
N PRO A 256 -12.77 -6.15 1.42
CA PRO A 256 -11.65 -7.05 1.13
C PRO A 256 -10.92 -6.67 -0.16
N ALA A 257 -9.77 -7.29 -0.35
CA ALA A 257 -8.86 -7.09 -1.48
C ALA A 257 -8.25 -8.42 -1.94
N GLY A 258 -7.66 -8.41 -3.12
CA GLY A 258 -6.97 -9.53 -3.74
C GLY A 258 -5.45 -9.35 -3.80
N ARG A 259 -4.74 -10.46 -4.00
CA ARG A 259 -3.34 -10.49 -4.44
C ARG A 259 -2.96 -11.84 -5.00
N TRP A 260 -1.88 -11.91 -5.77
CA TRP A 260 -1.23 -13.19 -6.07
C TRP A 260 -0.51 -13.76 -4.85
N ALA A 261 -0.80 -15.01 -4.50
CA ALA A 261 -0.12 -15.73 -3.42
C ALA A 261 1.05 -16.61 -3.89
N VAL A 262 1.28 -16.70 -5.20
CA VAL A 262 2.21 -17.66 -5.80
C VAL A 262 3.63 -17.12 -5.98
N PHE A 263 3.80 -15.79 -5.99
CA PHE A 263 5.10 -15.16 -6.15
C PHE A 263 6.07 -15.56 -5.01
N PRO A 264 7.37 -15.81 -5.32
CA PRO A 264 8.06 -15.54 -6.58
C PRO A 264 7.93 -16.64 -7.66
N SER A 265 7.07 -17.65 -7.47
CA SER A 265 6.78 -18.61 -8.54
C SER A 265 6.16 -17.87 -9.73
N GLN A 266 6.51 -18.32 -10.93
CA GLN A 266 6.09 -17.69 -12.17
C GLN A 266 4.57 -17.74 -12.37
N VAL A 267 3.97 -16.60 -12.68
CA VAL A 267 2.60 -16.50 -13.20
C VAL A 267 2.68 -16.42 -14.72
N ASN A 268 2.18 -17.47 -15.37
CA ASN A 268 2.23 -17.63 -16.82
C ASN A 268 1.09 -16.87 -17.50
N TRP A 269 1.45 -16.17 -18.57
CA TRP A 269 0.55 -15.42 -19.44
C TRP A 269 0.55 -15.98 -20.85
N ASN A 270 -0.61 -15.93 -21.50
CA ASN A 270 -0.76 -16.14 -22.93
C ASN A 270 -0.94 -14.79 -23.64
N LYS A 271 -0.35 -14.65 -24.83
CA LYS A 271 -0.74 -13.60 -25.78
C LYS A 271 -1.78 -14.18 -26.72
N GLY A 272 -3.03 -13.79 -26.54
CA GLY A 272 -4.21 -14.33 -27.21
C GLY A 272 -4.25 -14.09 -28.72
N ASN A 273 -3.74 -12.95 -29.16
CA ASN A 273 -3.58 -12.58 -30.56
C ASN A 273 -2.46 -11.55 -30.71
N SER A 274 -2.01 -11.32 -31.95
CA SER A 274 -1.09 -10.21 -32.22
C SER A 274 -1.88 -8.91 -32.38
N GLU A 275 -1.33 -7.82 -31.85
CA GLU A 275 -1.75 -6.48 -32.24
C GLU A 275 -1.51 -6.31 -33.76
N THR A 276 -2.46 -5.70 -34.47
CA THR A 276 -2.51 -5.63 -35.94
C THR A 276 -2.21 -4.26 -36.54
N GLY A 277 -2.12 -3.22 -35.70
CA GLY A 277 -1.76 -1.85 -36.07
C GLY A 277 -0.29 -1.52 -35.83
N GLY A 278 -0.03 -0.33 -35.27
CA GLY A 278 1.31 0.26 -35.19
C GLY A 278 2.16 -0.20 -34.00
N ALA A 279 1.67 -1.13 -33.17
CA ALA A 279 2.45 -1.66 -32.06
C ALA A 279 3.56 -2.61 -32.56
N PRO A 280 4.84 -2.37 -32.20
CA PRO A 280 5.95 -3.24 -32.61
C PRO A 280 5.76 -4.71 -32.22
N ASN A 281 6.26 -5.62 -33.07
CA ASN A 281 6.25 -7.08 -32.85
C ASN A 281 4.87 -7.65 -32.44
N GLY A 282 3.79 -7.07 -32.98
CA GLY A 282 2.41 -7.47 -32.70
C GLY A 282 2.05 -7.36 -31.21
N GLY A 283 2.51 -6.29 -30.55
CA GLY A 283 2.26 -6.01 -29.13
C GLY A 283 3.21 -6.69 -28.14
N THR A 284 4.11 -7.57 -28.62
CA THR A 284 5.02 -8.34 -27.75
C THR A 284 5.98 -7.45 -26.97
N ASP A 285 6.43 -6.35 -27.57
CA ASP A 285 7.36 -5.42 -26.94
C ASP A 285 6.69 -4.68 -25.76
N ALA A 286 5.41 -4.34 -25.87
CA ALA A 286 4.63 -3.71 -24.79
C ALA A 286 4.44 -4.68 -23.61
N ILE A 287 4.16 -5.96 -23.88
CA ILE A 287 4.08 -7.01 -22.85
C ILE A 287 5.42 -7.16 -22.13
N ASN A 288 6.52 -7.27 -22.89
CA ASN A 288 7.85 -7.41 -22.31
C ASN A 288 8.27 -6.17 -21.52
N ALA A 289 7.89 -4.97 -21.96
CA ALA A 289 8.13 -3.73 -21.21
C ALA A 289 7.35 -3.72 -19.88
N ALA A 290 6.08 -4.12 -19.89
CA ALA A 290 5.27 -4.24 -18.68
C ALA A 290 5.85 -5.28 -17.70
N PHE A 291 6.15 -6.49 -18.17
CA PHE A 291 6.73 -7.55 -17.35
C PHE A 291 8.12 -7.18 -16.82
N GLY A 292 8.97 -6.59 -17.67
CA GLY A 292 10.28 -6.10 -17.25
C GLY A 292 10.21 -5.03 -16.16
N SER A 293 9.16 -4.21 -16.17
CA SER A 293 8.96 -3.15 -15.19
C SER A 293 8.46 -3.71 -13.84
N TRP A 294 7.43 -4.56 -13.86
CA TRP A 294 6.90 -5.18 -12.64
C TRP A 294 7.84 -6.20 -12.02
N ASN A 295 8.45 -7.09 -12.81
CA ASN A 295 9.44 -8.06 -12.33
C ASN A 295 10.77 -7.41 -11.95
N GLY A 296 11.05 -6.20 -12.48
CA GLY A 296 12.31 -5.49 -12.31
C GLY A 296 12.41 -4.66 -11.03
N ASP A 297 11.32 -4.52 -10.25
CA ASP A 297 11.40 -3.88 -8.93
C ASP A 297 12.21 -4.76 -7.97
N ALA A 298 13.38 -4.26 -7.56
CA ALA A 298 14.36 -5.02 -6.78
C ALA A 298 13.88 -5.42 -5.37
N ASN A 299 12.78 -4.84 -4.91
CA ASN A 299 12.24 -5.01 -3.57
C ASN A 299 10.87 -5.70 -3.60
N SER A 300 10.50 -6.31 -4.73
CA SER A 300 9.31 -7.14 -4.87
C SER A 300 9.64 -8.50 -5.50
N ASN A 301 8.72 -9.45 -5.36
CA ASN A 301 8.85 -10.81 -5.86
C ASN A 301 8.00 -11.08 -7.10
N ILE A 302 7.47 -10.06 -7.76
CA ILE A 302 6.60 -10.25 -8.93
C ILE A 302 7.37 -11.00 -10.02
N ASN A 303 6.71 -11.99 -10.61
CA ASN A 303 7.30 -12.86 -11.62
C ASN A 303 6.27 -13.24 -12.69
N TYR A 304 5.99 -12.31 -13.59
CA TYR A 304 5.21 -12.56 -14.79
C TYR A 304 6.07 -13.10 -15.93
N ALA A 305 5.50 -13.99 -16.73
CA ALA A 305 6.14 -14.44 -17.94
C ALA A 305 5.17 -14.76 -19.06
N LEU A 306 5.56 -14.39 -20.28
CA LEU A 306 4.84 -14.77 -21.48
C LEU A 306 5.19 -16.23 -21.81
N ALA A 307 4.30 -17.15 -21.48
CA ALA A 307 4.52 -18.59 -21.61
C ALA A 307 4.07 -19.14 -22.97
N SER A 308 3.06 -18.54 -23.60
CA SER A 308 2.54 -18.95 -24.91
C SER A 308 2.02 -17.78 -25.74
N THR A 309 1.91 -18.02 -27.04
CA THR A 309 1.30 -17.10 -28.03
C THR A 309 0.21 -17.84 -28.80
N ALA A 310 -0.58 -18.65 -28.08
CA ALA A 310 -1.64 -19.46 -28.67
C ALA A 310 -2.88 -18.58 -28.90
N ALA A 311 -3.56 -18.83 -30.01
CA ALA A 311 -4.81 -18.15 -30.33
C ALA A 311 -5.86 -18.42 -29.26
N ASN A 312 -6.15 -17.41 -28.45
CA ASN A 312 -7.24 -17.40 -27.47
C ASN A 312 -7.78 -15.97 -27.42
N SER A 313 -9.02 -15.77 -27.86
CA SER A 313 -9.63 -14.44 -27.91
C SER A 313 -10.36 -14.03 -26.63
N ASN A 314 -10.40 -14.89 -25.60
CA ASN A 314 -11.03 -14.57 -24.32
C ASN A 314 -10.19 -13.55 -23.56
N GLY A 315 -10.81 -12.55 -22.98
CA GLY A 315 -10.16 -11.59 -22.09
C GLY A 315 -11.08 -11.22 -20.94
N ILE A 316 -10.87 -10.05 -20.36
CA ILE A 316 -11.46 -9.67 -19.06
C ILE A 316 -13.00 -9.56 -19.09
N PHE A 317 -13.64 -9.50 -20.26
CA PHE A 317 -15.10 -9.45 -20.40
C PHE A 317 -15.74 -10.82 -20.67
N GLU A 318 -14.94 -11.84 -20.96
CA GLU A 318 -15.41 -13.22 -21.07
C GLU A 318 -15.44 -13.91 -19.69
N ALA A 319 -15.95 -15.14 -19.64
CA ALA A 319 -15.87 -16.02 -18.48
C ALA A 319 -14.44 -16.52 -18.23
N PRO A 320 -14.08 -16.88 -16.98
CA PRO A 320 -12.77 -17.43 -16.68
C PRO A 320 -12.52 -18.75 -17.44
N ASP A 321 -11.33 -18.88 -18.02
CA ASP A 321 -10.94 -20.04 -18.83
C ASP A 321 -9.67 -20.77 -18.32
N GLY A 322 -9.13 -20.32 -17.19
CA GLY A 322 -7.94 -20.87 -16.57
C GLY A 322 -6.63 -20.35 -17.17
N VAL A 323 -6.67 -19.35 -18.06
CA VAL A 323 -5.51 -18.77 -18.71
C VAL A 323 -5.45 -17.28 -18.41
N ASN A 324 -4.35 -16.80 -17.82
CA ASN A 324 -4.12 -15.35 -17.79
C ASN A 324 -3.80 -14.88 -19.20
N ASN A 325 -4.68 -14.08 -19.81
CA ASN A 325 -4.60 -13.76 -21.22
C ASN A 325 -4.50 -12.25 -21.45
N ILE A 326 -3.60 -11.84 -22.36
CA ILE A 326 -3.63 -10.50 -22.94
C ILE A 326 -4.11 -10.58 -24.40
N VAL A 327 -5.17 -9.84 -24.70
CA VAL A 327 -5.79 -9.79 -26.03
C VAL A 327 -5.77 -8.35 -26.54
N PHE A 328 -5.36 -8.17 -27.80
CA PHE A 328 -5.37 -6.89 -28.50
C PHE A 328 -6.56 -6.79 -29.43
N GLU A 329 -6.94 -5.56 -29.80
CA GLU A 329 -8.04 -5.29 -30.72
C GLU A 329 -9.36 -5.98 -30.32
N LYS A 330 -9.58 -6.10 -29.01
CA LYS A 330 -10.76 -6.74 -28.43
C LYS A 330 -11.91 -5.73 -28.43
N ALA A 331 -13.09 -6.14 -28.89
CA ALA A 331 -14.26 -5.28 -28.84
C ALA A 331 -14.72 -5.11 -27.38
N LEU A 332 -14.40 -3.97 -26.76
CA LEU A 332 -14.81 -3.61 -25.39
C LEU A 332 -16.03 -2.67 -25.39
N GLY A 333 -16.91 -2.82 -26.37
CA GLY A 333 -17.98 -1.87 -26.68
C GLY A 333 -17.64 -1.09 -27.94
N THR A 334 -17.67 0.25 -27.87
CA THR A 334 -17.35 1.08 -29.04
C THR A 334 -15.84 1.07 -29.31
N PRO A 335 -15.41 0.85 -30.56
CA PRO A 335 -14.00 0.91 -30.92
C PRO A 335 -13.38 2.27 -30.59
N TYR A 336 -12.12 2.23 -30.17
CA TYR A 336 -11.29 3.41 -29.99
C TYR A 336 -11.07 4.12 -31.33
N SER A 337 -11.03 5.46 -31.30
CA SER A 337 -10.77 6.28 -32.48
C SER A 337 -9.62 7.25 -32.23
N CYS A 338 -8.67 7.35 -33.16
CA CYS A 338 -7.53 8.28 -33.01
C CYS A 338 -7.98 9.74 -32.96
N SER A 339 -9.10 10.06 -33.63
CA SER A 339 -9.71 11.39 -33.67
C SER A 339 -10.94 11.51 -32.78
N GLY A 340 -11.31 10.48 -32.02
CA GLY A 340 -12.50 10.50 -31.15
C GLY A 340 -12.25 10.01 -29.73
N GLY A 341 -11.08 9.44 -29.44
CA GLY A 341 -10.77 8.82 -28.17
C GLY A 341 -11.68 7.61 -27.86
N GLY A 342 -11.76 7.27 -26.58
CA GLY A 342 -12.49 6.13 -26.03
C GLY A 342 -11.67 5.38 -24.99
N LEU A 343 -12.17 4.22 -24.59
CA LEU A 343 -11.46 3.26 -23.74
C LEU A 343 -10.26 2.67 -24.49
N LEU A 344 -9.06 2.74 -23.91
CA LEU A 344 -7.82 2.16 -24.46
C LEU A 344 -7.70 0.67 -24.15
N GLY A 345 -7.97 0.29 -22.90
CA GLY A 345 -7.84 -1.08 -22.45
C GLY A 345 -8.41 -1.26 -21.07
N GLN A 346 -8.46 -2.52 -20.65
CA GLN A 346 -8.97 -2.94 -19.37
C GLN A 346 -8.18 -4.17 -18.89
N GLY A 347 -7.51 -4.04 -17.76
CA GLY A 347 -6.99 -5.14 -16.96
C GLY A 347 -7.83 -5.34 -15.71
N GLY A 348 -7.71 -6.52 -15.11
CA GLY A 348 -8.40 -6.79 -13.86
C GLY A 348 -8.20 -8.20 -13.32
N VAL A 349 -8.92 -8.48 -12.23
CA VAL A 349 -8.97 -9.80 -11.62
C VAL A 349 -10.17 -10.54 -12.17
N GLN A 350 -9.91 -11.56 -12.98
CA GLN A 350 -10.93 -12.38 -13.60
C GLN A 350 -11.55 -13.34 -12.57
N THR A 351 -10.74 -13.86 -11.65
CA THR A 351 -11.20 -14.63 -10.48
C THR A 351 -10.24 -14.47 -9.30
N ALA A 352 -10.75 -13.93 -8.20
CA ALA A 352 -10.17 -14.16 -6.87
C ALA A 352 -10.91 -15.31 -6.18
N GLY A 353 -10.16 -16.35 -5.82
CA GLY A 353 -10.71 -17.58 -5.27
C GLY A 353 -11.06 -17.47 -3.78
N PRO A 354 -11.66 -18.52 -3.19
CA PRO A 354 -12.12 -18.51 -1.79
C PRO A 354 -10.99 -18.61 -0.75
N THR A 355 -9.75 -18.79 -1.19
CA THR A 355 -8.59 -18.93 -0.31
C THR A 355 -7.94 -17.57 -0.08
N MET A 356 -7.34 -17.38 1.09
CA MET A 356 -6.67 -16.14 1.46
C MET A 356 -5.20 -16.37 1.82
N SER A 357 -4.38 -15.35 1.61
CA SER A 357 -2.99 -15.30 2.06
C SER A 357 -2.78 -14.08 2.98
N THR A 358 -1.79 -14.17 3.86
CA THR A 358 -1.43 -13.08 4.77
C THR A 358 -0.10 -12.47 4.36
N VAL A 359 -0.04 -11.15 4.26
CA VAL A 359 1.19 -10.37 4.09
C VAL A 359 1.14 -9.16 5.00
N ASN A 360 2.23 -8.87 5.71
CA ASN A 360 2.32 -7.75 6.65
C ASN A 360 1.18 -7.66 7.69
N GLY A 361 0.62 -8.82 8.08
CA GLY A 361 -0.48 -8.89 9.04
C GLY A 361 -1.89 -8.65 8.45
N GLU A 362 -1.98 -8.39 7.15
CA GLU A 362 -3.24 -8.20 6.42
C GLU A 362 -3.60 -9.44 5.60
N MET A 363 -4.90 -9.73 5.45
CA MET A 363 -5.41 -10.85 4.69
C MET A 363 -5.95 -10.40 3.34
N PHE A 364 -5.62 -11.16 2.29
CA PHE A 364 -6.05 -10.91 0.92
C PHE A 364 -6.59 -12.19 0.30
N PHE A 365 -7.63 -12.09 -0.51
CA PHE A 365 -8.07 -13.19 -1.35
C PHE A 365 -7.01 -13.50 -2.41
N ASN A 366 -6.85 -14.78 -2.71
CA ASN A 366 -5.84 -15.19 -3.68
C ASN A 366 -6.41 -15.04 -5.09
N ASN A 367 -5.78 -14.19 -5.89
CA ASN A 367 -6.03 -14.13 -7.33
C ASN A 367 -5.65 -15.49 -7.94
N VAL A 368 -6.54 -16.00 -8.79
CA VAL A 368 -6.41 -17.30 -9.47
C VAL A 368 -6.22 -17.08 -10.97
N GLU A 369 -6.95 -16.11 -11.53
CA GLU A 369 -6.93 -15.76 -12.95
C GLU A 369 -7.12 -14.25 -13.10
N THR A 370 -6.40 -13.66 -14.05
CA THR A 370 -6.44 -12.23 -14.39
C THR A 370 -6.23 -12.05 -15.88
N ASP A 371 -6.90 -11.07 -16.48
CA ASP A 371 -6.80 -10.81 -17.91
C ASP A 371 -6.55 -9.34 -18.21
N VAL A 372 -6.03 -9.09 -19.41
CA VAL A 372 -5.89 -7.76 -20.01
C VAL A 372 -6.52 -7.77 -21.40
N SER A 373 -7.31 -6.76 -21.71
CA SER A 373 -7.89 -6.56 -23.04
C SER A 373 -7.64 -5.14 -23.51
N MET A 374 -6.96 -4.98 -24.64
CA MET A 374 -6.79 -3.68 -25.30
C MET A 374 -7.88 -3.52 -26.37
N ASN A 375 -8.54 -2.36 -26.39
CA ASN A 375 -9.74 -2.16 -27.18
C ASN A 375 -9.47 -2.18 -28.69
N ALA A 376 -10.47 -2.58 -29.48
CA ALA A 376 -10.47 -2.48 -30.94
C ALA A 376 -10.25 -1.04 -31.39
N GLY A 377 -9.43 -0.83 -32.41
CA GLY A 377 -9.10 0.47 -32.99
C GLY A 377 -7.89 1.16 -32.34
N VAL A 378 -7.38 0.66 -31.20
CA VAL A 378 -6.21 1.25 -30.52
C VAL A 378 -4.96 1.08 -31.37
N GLY A 379 -4.74 -0.11 -31.93
CA GLY A 379 -3.59 -0.44 -32.75
C GLY A 379 -3.37 0.53 -33.90
N ALA A 380 -4.44 0.90 -34.61
CA ALA A 380 -4.39 1.85 -35.72
C ALA A 380 -3.92 3.25 -35.28
N CYS A 381 -4.01 3.57 -34.00
CA CYS A 381 -3.59 4.85 -33.43
C CYS A 381 -2.17 4.81 -32.86
N VAL A 382 -1.62 3.62 -32.57
CA VAL A 382 -0.25 3.50 -32.06
C VAL A 382 0.75 3.95 -33.12
N GLY A 383 1.59 4.93 -32.81
CA GLY A 383 2.57 5.53 -33.72
C GLY A 383 1.98 6.43 -34.82
N ALA A 384 0.66 6.69 -34.82
CA ALA A 384 -0.01 7.58 -35.76
C ALA A 384 0.00 9.05 -35.31
N MET A 385 -0.32 9.98 -36.23
CA MET A 385 -0.48 11.42 -35.94
C MET A 385 -1.77 11.97 -36.60
N PRO A 386 -2.77 12.44 -35.82
CA PRO A 386 -2.87 12.33 -34.36
C PRO A 386 -2.99 10.85 -33.92
N GLY A 387 -2.41 10.49 -32.77
CA GLY A 387 -2.36 9.11 -32.29
C GLY A 387 -1.64 8.94 -30.95
N ILE A 388 -1.34 7.69 -30.59
CA ILE A 388 -0.76 7.29 -29.32
C ILE A 388 0.74 6.98 -29.55
N PRO A 389 1.68 7.69 -28.93
CA PRO A 389 3.09 7.32 -29.00
C PRO A 389 3.33 5.90 -28.46
N VAL A 390 4.27 5.16 -29.06
CA VAL A 390 4.56 3.76 -28.67
C VAL A 390 4.90 3.63 -27.17
N GLY A 391 5.66 4.58 -26.62
CA GLY A 391 5.99 4.55 -25.19
C GLY A 391 4.77 4.76 -24.28
N ASP A 392 3.77 5.51 -24.73
CA ASP A 392 2.55 5.73 -23.97
C ASP A 392 1.63 4.53 -24.06
N PHE A 393 1.62 3.83 -25.21
CA PHE A 393 0.98 2.52 -25.34
C PHE A 393 1.62 1.47 -24.42
N ASN A 394 2.95 1.44 -24.31
CA ASN A 394 3.64 0.57 -23.35
C ASN A 394 3.22 0.88 -21.90
N SER A 395 3.04 2.17 -21.58
CA SER A 395 2.62 2.61 -20.25
C SER A 395 1.16 2.20 -19.98
N ALA A 396 0.27 2.29 -20.97
CA ALA A 396 -1.11 1.81 -20.87
C ALA A 396 -1.16 0.28 -20.63
N VAL A 397 -0.42 -0.52 -21.39
CA VAL A 397 -0.34 -1.97 -21.16
C VAL A 397 0.23 -2.28 -19.76
N THR A 398 1.23 -1.53 -19.31
CA THR A 398 1.82 -1.69 -17.96
C THR A 398 0.82 -1.36 -16.85
N HIS A 399 0.01 -0.32 -17.04
CA HIS A 399 -1.09 0.06 -16.16
C HIS A 399 -2.13 -1.06 -16.04
N GLU A 400 -2.60 -1.61 -17.16
CA GLU A 400 -3.58 -2.69 -17.12
C GLU A 400 -3.03 -3.94 -16.41
N PHE A 401 -1.73 -4.26 -16.57
CA PHE A 401 -1.08 -5.30 -15.76
C PHE A 401 -1.02 -4.97 -14.27
N GLY A 402 -0.95 -3.70 -13.87
CA GLY A 402 -1.04 -3.31 -12.47
C GLY A 402 -2.40 -3.69 -11.84
N HIS A 403 -3.50 -3.60 -12.58
CA HIS A 403 -4.79 -4.09 -12.11
C HIS A 403 -4.86 -5.62 -11.95
N THR A 404 -4.02 -6.36 -12.67
CA THR A 404 -3.88 -7.83 -12.47
C THR A 404 -3.17 -8.17 -11.17
N LEU A 405 -2.44 -7.21 -10.58
CA LEU A 405 -1.89 -7.27 -9.23
C LEU A 405 -2.89 -6.78 -8.16
N ASP A 406 -4.14 -6.50 -8.55
CA ASP A 406 -5.21 -5.86 -7.78
C ASP A 406 -4.92 -4.42 -7.35
N LEU A 407 -3.96 -3.73 -7.99
CA LEU A 407 -3.64 -2.34 -7.64
C LEU A 407 -4.81 -1.42 -8.01
N ARG A 408 -5.20 -0.54 -7.09
CA ARG A 408 -6.08 0.58 -7.40
C ARG A 408 -5.32 1.64 -8.18
N HIS A 409 -6.05 2.63 -8.67
CA HIS A 409 -5.40 3.80 -9.19
C HIS A 409 -4.70 4.59 -8.09
N ALA A 410 -3.48 5.04 -8.36
CA ALA A 410 -2.59 5.72 -7.43
C ALA A 410 -3.15 7.00 -6.82
N ASP A 411 -4.18 7.50 -7.46
CA ASP A 411 -4.72 8.82 -7.33
C ASP A 411 -6.20 8.74 -6.86
N ARG A 412 -6.72 7.52 -6.67
CA ARG A 412 -8.09 7.23 -6.21
C ARG A 412 -8.18 6.59 -4.83
N SER A 413 -9.37 6.64 -4.24
CA SER A 413 -9.76 5.77 -3.12
C SER A 413 -9.80 4.29 -3.54
N ARG A 414 -9.99 3.37 -2.59
CA ARG A 414 -10.12 1.93 -2.94
C ARG A 414 -11.45 1.62 -3.61
N ALA A 415 -12.51 2.34 -3.27
CA ALA A 415 -13.79 2.30 -3.98
C ALA A 415 -13.74 3.02 -5.34
N ASN A 416 -12.61 3.64 -5.67
CA ASN A 416 -12.32 4.26 -6.96
C ASN A 416 -13.26 5.41 -7.36
N ASP A 417 -13.86 6.09 -6.38
CA ASP A 417 -14.93 7.08 -6.56
C ASP A 417 -14.53 8.49 -6.08
N VAL A 418 -13.62 8.59 -5.11
CA VAL A 418 -13.16 9.88 -4.57
C VAL A 418 -11.66 10.06 -4.72
N VAL A 419 -11.23 11.30 -4.52
CA VAL A 419 -9.82 11.67 -4.63
C VAL A 419 -9.01 11.03 -3.50
N CYS A 420 -7.89 10.36 -3.79
CA CYS A 420 -7.13 9.63 -2.76
C CYS A 420 -6.68 10.54 -1.61
N THR A 421 -6.42 11.83 -1.91
CA THR A 421 -6.00 12.85 -0.92
C THR A 421 -7.08 13.20 0.11
N THR A 422 -8.32 12.70 -0.07
CA THR A 422 -9.36 12.71 0.97
C THR A 422 -8.96 11.86 2.18
N TYR A 423 -8.15 10.82 1.97
CA TYR A 423 -7.68 9.91 3.01
C TYR A 423 -6.27 10.27 3.43
N SER A 424 -6.12 10.80 4.65
CA SER A 424 -4.82 11.24 5.18
C SER A 424 -3.80 10.12 5.37
N THR A 425 -4.23 8.85 5.33
CA THR A 425 -3.38 7.67 5.51
C THR A 425 -2.91 7.06 4.20
N TYR A 426 -3.38 7.57 3.05
CA TYR A 426 -3.09 6.99 1.75
C TYR A 426 -1.78 7.52 1.18
N ASP A 427 -0.99 6.62 0.59
CA ASP A 427 -0.01 6.99 -0.41
C ASP A 427 -0.75 7.33 -1.73
N CYS A 428 -0.39 8.49 -2.27
CA CYS A 428 -1.09 9.18 -3.34
C CYS A 428 -0.07 9.71 -4.33
N SER A 429 -0.31 9.51 -5.63
CA SER A 429 0.52 10.07 -6.68
C SER A 429 -0.33 10.60 -7.82
N SER A 430 0.12 11.65 -8.51
CA SER A 430 -0.53 12.19 -9.72
C SER A 430 0.34 12.04 -10.97
N SER A 431 1.39 11.23 -10.90
CA SER A 431 2.35 11.02 -11.98
C SER A 431 2.76 9.55 -12.12
N ALA A 432 2.06 8.67 -11.41
CA ALA A 432 2.29 7.23 -11.38
C ALA A 432 1.85 6.57 -12.71
N ILE A 433 2.29 5.34 -12.98
CA ILE A 433 1.70 4.55 -14.07
C ILE A 433 0.26 4.18 -13.73
N MET A 434 0.02 3.83 -12.46
CA MET A 434 -1.30 3.48 -11.95
C MET A 434 -2.15 4.71 -11.70
N THR A 435 -1.78 5.91 -12.14
CA THR A 435 -2.81 6.94 -12.29
C THR A 435 -3.78 6.46 -13.34
N ALA A 436 -5.04 6.41 -12.96
CA ALA A 436 -6.20 6.56 -13.80
C ALA A 436 -6.07 7.00 -15.26
N SER A 437 -5.46 8.17 -15.47
CA SER A 437 -5.07 8.68 -16.76
C SER A 437 -3.67 8.17 -16.99
N VAL A 438 -3.42 7.56 -18.15
CA VAL A 438 -2.08 7.15 -18.53
C VAL A 438 -1.15 8.37 -18.35
N THR A 439 0.04 8.20 -17.78
CA THR A 439 0.98 9.32 -17.65
C THR A 439 1.91 9.30 -18.86
N PHE A 440 1.94 10.40 -19.62
CA PHE A 440 2.75 10.48 -20.84
C PHE A 440 4.26 10.47 -20.54
N GLY A 441 5.02 9.77 -21.38
CA GLY A 441 6.48 9.78 -21.36
C GLY A 441 7.14 8.81 -20.37
N LEU A 442 6.36 7.96 -19.67
CA LEU A 442 6.92 6.97 -18.73
C LEU A 442 7.53 5.76 -19.42
N ASN A 443 6.99 5.36 -20.58
CA ASN A 443 7.42 4.18 -21.34
C ASN A 443 7.58 2.94 -20.44
N ALA A 444 6.52 2.58 -19.73
CA ALA A 444 6.45 1.47 -18.76
C ALA A 444 7.30 1.64 -17.47
N THR A 445 8.07 2.73 -17.31
CA THR A 445 8.89 2.93 -16.11
C THR A 445 8.03 3.14 -14.85
N LEU A 446 8.08 2.20 -13.89
CA LEU A 446 7.41 2.33 -12.60
C LEU A 446 7.89 3.58 -11.84
N GLN A 447 6.95 4.28 -11.21
CA GLN A 447 7.23 5.41 -10.33
C GLN A 447 7.21 4.96 -8.86
N THR A 448 7.54 5.88 -7.97
CA THR A 448 7.66 5.60 -6.53
C THR A 448 6.40 4.99 -5.93
N TRP A 449 5.20 5.40 -6.37
CA TRP A 449 3.95 4.84 -5.88
C TRP A 449 3.80 3.36 -6.24
N GLU A 450 4.08 2.97 -7.49
CA GLU A 450 4.05 1.56 -7.90
C GLU A 450 5.06 0.73 -7.11
N GLN A 451 6.27 1.26 -6.94
CA GLN A 451 7.33 0.62 -6.17
C GLN A 451 6.89 0.36 -4.73
N HIS A 452 6.34 1.37 -4.03
CA HIS A 452 5.81 1.18 -2.69
C HIS A 452 4.67 0.14 -2.65
N ALA A 453 3.73 0.22 -3.59
CA ALA A 453 2.59 -0.68 -3.66
C ALA A 453 3.04 -2.15 -3.76
N VAL A 454 3.93 -2.46 -4.69
CA VAL A 454 4.39 -3.84 -4.90
C VAL A 454 5.36 -4.32 -3.83
N GLN A 455 6.13 -3.44 -3.21
CA GLN A 455 6.96 -3.77 -2.06
C GLN A 455 6.11 -4.14 -0.84
N THR A 456 4.97 -3.48 -0.65
CA THR A 456 4.06 -3.80 0.44
C THR A 456 3.26 -5.08 0.16
N LEU A 457 2.79 -5.29 -1.06
CA LEU A 457 1.92 -6.43 -1.41
C LEU A 457 2.69 -7.71 -1.76
N TYR A 458 3.89 -7.57 -2.33
CA TYR A 458 4.70 -8.68 -2.84
C TYR A 458 6.15 -8.62 -2.37
N PRO A 459 6.41 -8.43 -1.06
CA PRO A 459 7.77 -8.31 -0.56
C PRO A 459 8.60 -9.59 -0.81
N PRO A 460 9.93 -9.47 -0.89
CA PRO A 460 10.83 -10.61 -0.90
C PRO A 460 10.64 -11.47 0.34
N ALA A 461 10.94 -12.77 0.20
CA ALA A 461 10.92 -13.68 1.33
C ALA A 461 11.86 -13.14 2.43
N ALA A 462 11.39 -13.18 3.67
CA ALA A 462 12.20 -12.80 4.81
C ALA A 462 13.51 -13.60 4.80
N PRO A 463 14.68 -12.95 5.00
CA PRO A 463 15.93 -13.67 5.07
C PRO A 463 15.97 -14.57 6.32
N PRO A 464 16.83 -15.60 6.35
CA PRO A 464 17.01 -16.40 7.56
C PRO A 464 17.57 -15.56 8.70
N ALA A 465 17.10 -15.84 9.92
CA ALA A 465 17.56 -15.15 11.12
C ALA A 465 19.04 -15.46 11.40
N VAL A 466 19.76 -14.46 11.90
CA VAL A 466 21.09 -14.67 12.50
C VAL A 466 20.96 -15.45 13.80
N THR A 467 22.04 -16.08 14.23
CA THR A 467 22.07 -16.92 15.43
C THR A 467 23.26 -16.58 16.32
N GLY A 468 23.28 -17.10 17.55
CA GLY A 468 24.38 -16.89 18.48
C GLY A 468 24.57 -15.42 18.83
N VAL A 469 23.46 -14.70 19.01
CA VAL A 469 23.52 -13.34 19.56
C VAL A 469 24.08 -13.43 20.98
N GLU A 470 25.14 -12.68 21.22
CA GLU A 470 25.82 -12.51 22.50
C GLU A 470 25.96 -11.00 22.78
N ALA A 471 25.60 -10.56 23.97
CA ALA A 471 25.63 -9.16 24.38
C ALA A 471 26.48 -9.01 25.65
N HIS A 472 27.57 -8.25 25.56
CA HIS A 472 28.50 -8.06 26.68
C HIS A 472 28.73 -6.58 26.94
N SER A 473 28.59 -6.17 28.20
CA SER A 473 28.92 -4.79 28.56
C SER A 473 30.42 -4.53 28.49
N THR A 474 30.78 -3.41 27.86
CA THR A 474 32.18 -2.94 27.79
C THR A 474 32.42 -1.77 28.74
N SER A 475 31.36 -1.08 29.17
CA SER A 475 31.39 -0.05 30.21
C SER A 475 30.01 0.13 30.84
N GLY A 476 29.88 1.02 31.82
CA GLY A 476 28.59 1.40 32.38
C GLY A 476 27.62 2.06 31.39
N THR A 477 28.05 2.40 30.18
CA THR A 477 27.22 3.06 29.16
C THR A 477 27.41 2.49 27.77
N SER A 478 27.96 1.27 27.64
CA SER A 478 28.25 0.66 26.34
C SER A 478 28.12 -0.85 26.41
N VAL A 479 27.47 -1.44 25.40
CA VAL A 479 27.30 -2.88 25.22
C VAL A 479 27.78 -3.27 23.82
N LEU A 480 28.63 -4.29 23.74
CA LEU A 480 29.04 -4.90 22.50
C LEU A 480 28.11 -6.09 22.21
N VAL A 481 27.45 -6.08 21.07
CA VAL A 481 26.53 -7.13 20.61
C VAL A 481 27.16 -7.83 19.41
N SER A 482 27.42 -9.13 19.53
CA SER A 482 27.92 -9.98 18.45
C SER A 482 26.91 -11.04 18.06
N TRP A 483 27.03 -11.55 16.83
CA TRP A 483 26.23 -12.66 16.33
C TRP A 483 26.99 -13.44 15.24
N THR A 484 26.48 -14.63 14.94
CA THR A 484 26.94 -15.51 13.86
C THR A 484 26.06 -15.36 12.62
N GLY A 485 26.72 -15.25 11.47
CA GLY A 485 26.06 -15.06 10.17
C GLY A 485 26.13 -13.62 9.67
N ALA A 486 26.08 -13.47 8.35
CA ALA A 486 26.01 -12.17 7.69
C ALA A 486 24.55 -11.80 7.40
N CYS A 487 24.24 -10.51 7.49
CA CYS A 487 22.96 -10.01 7.01
C CYS A 487 23.03 -9.61 5.54
N ALA A 488 21.91 -9.75 4.83
CA ALA A 488 21.85 -9.53 3.40
C ALA A 488 22.19 -8.07 3.02
N THR A 489 21.54 -7.10 3.69
CA THR A 489 21.82 -5.67 3.53
C THR A 489 22.43 -5.08 4.80
N THR A 490 21.75 -5.25 5.93
CA THR A 490 22.26 -4.86 7.26
C THR A 490 21.58 -5.69 8.32
N CYS A 491 22.13 -5.71 9.53
CA CYS A 491 21.44 -6.31 10.67
C CYS A 491 20.74 -5.20 11.46
N HIS A 492 19.51 -5.47 11.87
CA HIS A 492 18.77 -4.61 12.78
C HIS A 492 18.87 -5.15 14.19
N ILE A 493 19.46 -4.35 15.08
CA ILE A 493 19.61 -4.64 16.49
C ILE A 493 18.46 -3.97 17.23
N TYR A 494 17.85 -4.72 18.12
CA TYR A 494 16.77 -4.27 18.99
C TYR A 494 17.21 -4.45 20.44
N ARG A 495 17.00 -3.41 21.25
CA ARG A 495 17.32 -3.40 22.68
C ARG A 495 16.05 -3.20 23.49
N SER A 496 15.81 -3.98 24.54
CA SER A 496 14.64 -3.77 25.40
C SER A 496 14.63 -2.38 26.04
N LYS A 497 13.44 -1.85 26.34
CA LYS A 497 13.35 -0.63 27.14
C LYS A 497 13.82 -0.91 28.58
N PHE A 498 14.25 0.15 29.26
CA PHE A 498 14.51 0.05 30.70
C PHE A 498 13.23 -0.39 31.40
N ASN A 499 13.34 -1.35 32.33
CA ASN A 499 12.24 -1.92 33.13
C ASN A 499 11.11 -2.64 32.38
N ASP A 500 11.32 -2.96 31.09
CA ASP A 500 10.33 -3.63 30.27
C ASP A 500 11.00 -4.67 29.37
N LYS A 501 10.80 -5.95 29.69
CA LYS A 501 11.30 -7.09 28.92
C LYS A 501 10.55 -7.35 27.61
N THR A 502 9.41 -6.68 27.37
CA THR A 502 8.50 -6.95 26.25
C THR A 502 8.63 -5.93 25.12
N THR A 503 8.94 -4.67 25.45
CA THR A 503 9.11 -3.61 24.44
C THR A 503 10.58 -3.36 24.13
N PHE A 504 10.89 -3.13 22.86
CA PHE A 504 12.24 -2.91 22.36
C PHE A 504 12.36 -1.59 21.61
N ASP A 505 13.43 -0.85 21.88
CA ASP A 505 13.92 0.27 21.08
C ASP A 505 14.72 -0.26 19.86
N GLY A 506 14.64 0.46 18.74
CA GLY A 506 15.28 0.10 17.47
C GLY A 506 14.36 0.38 16.26
N PRO A 507 14.74 -0.06 15.06
CA PRO A 507 15.97 -0.79 14.76
C PRO A 507 17.21 0.12 14.79
N PHE A 508 18.31 -0.37 15.38
CA PHE A 508 19.64 0.18 15.14
C PHE A 508 20.32 -0.65 14.04
N SER A 509 20.83 -0.03 12.99
CA SER A 509 21.48 -0.74 11.90
C SER A 509 22.98 -0.92 12.15
N GLY A 510 23.52 -2.12 11.90
CA GLY A 510 24.93 -2.41 12.18
C GLY A 510 25.44 -3.74 11.62
N VAL A 511 26.72 -4.01 11.91
CA VAL A 511 27.44 -5.25 11.57
C VAL A 511 28.01 -5.89 12.85
N SER A 512 28.29 -7.19 12.82
CA SER A 512 28.85 -7.92 13.97
C SER A 512 30.37 -7.68 14.06
N PRO A 513 30.92 -7.29 15.22
CA PRO A 513 30.23 -6.89 16.44
C PRO A 513 29.74 -5.42 16.38
N PHE A 514 28.55 -5.18 16.90
CA PHE A 514 27.92 -3.86 16.99
C PHE A 514 28.14 -3.24 18.37
N ASN A 515 28.64 -2.01 18.42
CA ASN A 515 28.84 -1.30 19.69
C ASN A 515 27.67 -0.34 19.98
N ASP A 516 26.71 -0.78 20.80
CA ASP A 516 25.64 0.07 21.32
C ASP A 516 26.23 1.03 22.36
N SER A 517 26.44 2.29 21.95
CA SER A 517 27.18 3.29 22.72
C SER A 517 26.52 4.68 22.73
N GLY A 518 25.23 4.76 22.40
CA GLY A 518 24.47 6.02 22.44
C GLY A 518 24.00 6.38 23.85
N GLY A 519 23.87 7.67 24.17
CA GLY A 519 23.47 8.21 25.48
C GLY A 519 22.09 7.79 26.05
N ALA A 520 21.45 6.78 25.46
CA ALA A 520 20.27 6.11 25.98
C ALA A 520 20.60 4.95 26.95
N LEU A 521 21.83 4.41 26.90
CA LEU A 521 22.32 3.45 27.90
C LEU A 521 22.72 4.18 29.18
N ALA A 522 22.30 3.66 30.33
CA ALA A 522 22.69 4.19 31.63
C ALA A 522 23.32 3.10 32.49
N ALA A 523 24.22 3.52 33.39
CA ALA A 523 24.91 2.63 34.31
C ALA A 523 23.94 1.96 35.29
N GLY A 524 24.29 0.73 35.68
CA GLY A 524 23.53 -0.03 36.68
C GLY A 524 22.19 -0.58 36.18
N ARG A 525 22.08 -0.91 34.88
CA ARG A 525 20.86 -1.43 34.25
C ARG A 525 21.12 -2.76 33.57
N ALA A 526 20.04 -3.49 33.26
CA ALA A 526 20.07 -4.67 32.42
C ALA A 526 19.18 -4.45 31.19
N TYR A 527 19.56 -5.03 30.06
CA TYR A 527 18.87 -4.92 28.78
C TYR A 527 18.87 -6.27 28.06
N LEU A 528 17.79 -6.57 27.32
CA LEU A 528 17.74 -7.68 26.38
C LEU A 528 18.09 -7.20 24.98
N TYR A 529 18.82 -8.02 24.24
CA TYR A 529 19.18 -7.77 22.85
C TYR A 529 18.71 -8.90 21.95
N LYS A 530 18.23 -8.52 20.77
CA LYS A 530 17.94 -9.43 19.67
C LYS A 530 18.33 -8.78 18.36
N VAL A 531 18.64 -9.61 17.37
CA VAL A 531 19.10 -9.16 16.06
C VAL A 531 18.25 -9.80 14.98
N ARG A 532 17.90 -9.01 13.96
CA ARG A 532 17.20 -9.48 12.77
C ARG A 532 18.06 -9.22 11.54
N ASN A 533 18.06 -10.18 10.63
CA ASN A 533 18.63 -10.00 9.31
C ASN A 533 17.68 -9.17 8.45
N PHE A 534 18.16 -8.11 7.81
CA PHE A 534 17.38 -7.26 6.93
C PHE A 534 17.96 -7.29 5.51
N ASN A 535 17.10 -7.53 4.52
CA ASN A 535 17.46 -7.59 3.10
C ASN A 535 17.14 -6.31 2.31
N GLY A 536 16.87 -5.20 3.00
CA GLY A 536 16.46 -3.94 2.38
C GLY A 536 14.93 -3.76 2.35
N THR A 537 14.15 -4.83 2.50
CA THR A 537 12.68 -4.78 2.47
C THR A 537 12.03 -5.53 3.64
N THR A 538 12.43 -6.77 3.90
CA THR A 538 11.89 -7.63 4.97
C THR A 538 12.94 -8.01 5.99
N GLU A 539 12.48 -8.18 7.23
CA GLU A 539 13.28 -8.70 8.33
C GLU A 539 13.05 -10.19 8.54
N SER A 540 14.07 -10.89 9.01
CA SER A 540 13.94 -12.23 9.54
C SER A 540 13.09 -12.27 10.82
N ALA A 541 12.76 -13.49 11.27
CA ALA A 541 12.35 -13.71 12.66
C ALA A 541 13.43 -13.22 13.65
N ASP A 542 13.05 -13.09 14.92
CA ASP A 542 13.97 -12.80 16.01
C ASP A 542 15.06 -13.89 16.10
N SER A 543 16.31 -13.47 16.31
CA SER A 543 17.37 -14.36 16.79
C SER A 543 17.05 -14.90 18.19
N ASN A 544 17.96 -15.70 18.76
CA ASN A 544 17.99 -15.86 20.21
C ASN A 544 18.12 -14.48 20.88
N ILE A 545 17.54 -14.36 22.07
CA ILE A 545 17.68 -13.17 22.92
C ILE A 545 18.83 -13.41 23.89
N ASP A 546 19.66 -12.40 24.09
CA ASP A 546 20.69 -12.40 25.13
C ASP A 546 20.60 -11.16 26.02
N MET A 547 21.17 -11.21 27.22
CA MET A 547 21.09 -10.14 28.21
C MET A 547 22.47 -9.57 28.51
N ALA A 548 22.57 -8.23 28.51
CA ALA A 548 23.74 -7.54 29.05
C ALA A 548 23.36 -6.66 30.24
N ASN A 549 24.29 -6.49 31.18
CA ASN A 549 24.13 -5.55 32.30
C ASN A 549 25.26 -4.51 32.32
N THR A 550 24.94 -3.26 32.63
CA THR A 550 25.87 -2.12 32.69
C THR A 550 26.34 -1.82 34.11
N VAL A 551 26.35 -2.81 35.01
CA VAL A 551 26.93 -2.66 36.35
C VAL A 551 28.46 -2.74 36.25
N VAL A 552 29.14 -1.71 36.76
CA VAL A 552 30.61 -1.66 36.73
C VAL A 552 31.16 -2.25 38.02
N TYR A 553 31.86 -3.37 37.90
CA TYR A 553 32.58 -3.97 39.02
C TYR A 553 33.89 -3.21 39.28
N SER A 554 34.09 -2.76 40.52
CA SER A 554 35.29 -2.02 40.91
C SER A 554 36.50 -2.91 41.15
N ASN A 555 36.28 -4.19 41.47
CA ASN A 555 37.33 -5.15 41.81
C ASN A 555 37.23 -6.45 41.00
N THR A 556 38.37 -7.01 40.64
CA THR A 556 38.48 -8.41 40.17
C THR A 556 38.62 -9.32 41.39
N ILE A 557 37.74 -10.32 41.53
CA ILE A 557 37.76 -11.24 42.66
C ILE A 557 38.47 -12.55 42.25
N THR A 558 39.72 -12.70 42.68
CA THR A 558 40.55 -13.89 42.45
C THR A 558 40.69 -14.73 43.73
N ALA A 559 41.12 -15.99 43.58
CA ALA A 559 41.38 -16.85 44.72
C ALA A 559 42.43 -16.22 45.66
N GLY A 560 42.11 -16.12 46.95
CA GLY A 560 42.96 -15.47 47.96
C GLY A 560 42.70 -13.96 48.15
N ALA A 561 41.86 -13.32 47.32
CA ALA A 561 41.44 -11.95 47.54
C ALA A 561 40.46 -11.84 48.72
N ILE A 562 40.56 -10.75 49.48
CA ILE A 562 39.57 -10.41 50.52
C ILE A 562 38.37 -9.77 49.84
N VAL A 563 37.19 -10.38 50.00
CA VAL A 563 35.93 -9.83 49.49
C VAL A 563 35.57 -8.57 50.28
N GLN A 564 35.23 -7.51 49.56
CA GLN A 564 34.87 -6.21 50.11
C GLN A 564 33.35 -6.02 50.15
N VAL A 565 32.88 -5.06 50.95
CA VAL A 565 31.48 -4.62 50.96
C VAL A 565 31.02 -4.15 49.58
N ALA A 566 31.91 -3.56 48.78
CA ALA A 566 31.62 -3.16 47.41
C ALA A 566 31.24 -4.36 46.53
N ASP A 567 31.87 -5.52 46.72
CA ASP A 567 31.64 -6.70 45.88
C ASP A 567 30.21 -7.24 46.07
N ILE A 568 29.73 -7.33 47.31
CA ILE A 568 28.35 -7.77 47.59
C ILE A 568 27.32 -6.73 47.18
N ASN A 569 27.59 -5.44 47.37
CA ASN A 569 26.68 -4.40 46.90
C ASN A 569 26.58 -4.40 45.36
N GLN A 570 27.69 -4.58 44.64
CA GLN A 570 27.69 -4.71 43.17
C GLN A 570 26.99 -5.98 42.69
N THR A 571 27.11 -7.10 43.43
CA THR A 571 26.30 -8.30 43.17
C THR A 571 24.80 -8.00 43.34
N ARG A 572 24.40 -7.27 44.38
CA ARG A 572 23.00 -6.85 44.54
C ARG A 572 22.57 -5.87 43.45
N ASP A 573 23.45 -4.96 43.02
CA ASP A 573 23.18 -4.03 41.93
C ASP A 573 22.86 -4.76 40.63
N VAL A 574 23.63 -5.79 40.25
CA VAL A 574 23.33 -6.56 39.04
C VAL A 574 22.06 -7.38 39.18
N VAL A 575 21.83 -8.01 40.34
CA VAL A 575 20.60 -8.77 40.59
C VAL A 575 19.38 -7.85 40.53
N ASP A 576 19.43 -6.69 41.17
CA ASP A 576 18.36 -5.71 41.16
C ASP A 576 18.11 -5.12 39.76
N ALA A 577 19.16 -4.93 38.96
CA ALA A 577 19.04 -4.49 37.58
C ALA A 577 18.29 -5.52 36.72
N VAL A 578 18.62 -6.81 36.84
CA VAL A 578 17.95 -7.91 36.13
C VAL A 578 16.51 -8.07 36.61
N ARG A 579 16.24 -7.96 37.91
CA ARG A 579 14.88 -7.97 38.45
C ARG A 579 14.03 -6.78 37.99
N THR A 580 14.65 -5.61 37.88
CA THR A 580 13.96 -4.41 37.39
C THR A 580 13.59 -4.57 35.92
N LEU A 581 14.48 -5.16 35.10
CA LEU A 581 14.19 -5.53 33.72
C LEU A 581 13.03 -6.53 33.61
N ASP A 582 12.95 -7.49 34.54
CA ASP A 582 11.82 -8.45 34.62
C ASP A 582 10.51 -7.82 35.14
N GLY A 583 10.54 -6.57 35.62
CA GLY A 583 9.37 -5.84 36.11
C GLY A 583 8.97 -6.15 37.56
N ILE A 584 9.78 -6.91 38.31
CA ILE A 584 9.47 -7.34 39.69
C ILE A 584 10.16 -6.49 40.78
N GLY A 585 10.84 -5.42 40.38
CA GLY A 585 11.52 -4.48 41.26
C GLY A 585 12.71 -5.05 42.04
N PRO A 586 13.45 -4.22 42.79
CA PRO A 586 14.63 -4.65 43.54
C PRO A 586 14.34 -5.77 44.55
N GLY A 587 15.34 -6.61 44.80
CA GLY A 587 15.27 -7.71 45.76
C GLY A 587 15.22 -7.24 47.21
N SER A 588 14.66 -8.08 48.07
CA SER A 588 14.75 -7.91 49.52
C SER A 588 16.01 -8.60 50.03
N TYR A 589 16.74 -7.90 50.91
CA TYR A 589 17.98 -8.39 51.50
C TYR A 589 17.99 -8.12 53.01
N SER A 590 18.23 -9.16 53.81
CA SER A 590 18.14 -9.12 55.27
C SER A 590 19.23 -8.27 55.92
N PHE A 591 20.45 -8.32 55.38
CA PHE A 591 21.57 -7.54 55.89
C PHE A 591 21.84 -6.33 54.99
N GLY A 592 21.27 -5.19 55.34
CA GLY A 592 21.42 -3.93 54.62
C GLY A 592 20.41 -2.90 55.09
N SER A 593 20.52 -1.70 54.54
CA SER A 593 19.57 -0.62 54.77
C SER A 593 19.34 0.19 53.49
N GLY A 594 18.27 0.96 53.46
CA GLY A 594 17.88 1.75 52.28
C GLY A 594 17.02 0.98 51.26
N SER A 595 16.70 1.66 50.16
CA SER A 595 15.92 1.11 49.06
C SER A 595 16.58 1.55 47.73
N PRO A 596 17.26 0.64 47.01
CA PRO A 596 17.43 -0.78 47.31
C PRO A 596 18.38 -1.05 48.49
N SER A 597 18.22 -2.20 49.17
CA SER A 597 18.94 -2.53 50.41
C SER A 597 20.43 -2.80 50.16
N ARG A 598 21.31 -1.99 50.76
CA ARG A 598 22.77 -2.09 50.64
C ARG A 598 23.45 -2.16 52.01
N ILE A 599 24.58 -2.85 52.06
CA ILE A 599 25.42 -2.92 53.25
C ILE A 599 26.22 -1.61 53.35
N VAL A 600 26.18 -0.97 54.53
CA VAL A 600 26.88 0.30 54.82
C VAL A 600 28.05 0.02 55.77
N GLY A 601 29.24 0.53 55.47
CA GLY A 601 30.44 0.44 56.34
C GLY A 601 31.75 0.22 55.59
N SER A 602 32.90 0.52 56.24
CA SER A 602 34.24 0.31 55.70
C SER A 602 34.99 -0.83 56.42
N GLY A 603 35.47 -1.81 55.65
CA GLY A 603 36.65 -2.64 55.96
C GLY A 603 36.52 -3.80 56.95
N THR A 604 35.44 -3.92 57.72
CA THR A 604 35.26 -5.01 58.71
C THR A 604 33.88 -5.67 58.70
N THR A 605 32.98 -5.27 57.80
CA THR A 605 31.64 -5.85 57.73
C THR A 605 31.68 -7.27 57.20
N VAL A 606 31.13 -8.21 57.99
CA VAL A 606 31.04 -9.63 57.63
C VAL A 606 29.96 -9.80 56.56
N ILE A 607 30.32 -10.47 55.46
CA ILE A 607 29.37 -10.93 54.44
C ILE A 607 28.82 -12.27 54.94
N HIS A 608 27.51 -12.37 55.05
CA HIS A 608 26.83 -13.56 55.58
C HIS A 608 26.49 -14.51 54.44
N ALA A 609 26.45 -15.82 54.74
CA ALA A 609 25.95 -16.84 53.81
C ALA A 609 24.55 -16.49 53.26
N LEU A 610 23.73 -15.83 54.09
CA LEU A 610 22.40 -15.37 53.71
C LEU A 610 22.43 -14.30 52.61
N ASP A 611 23.44 -13.43 52.58
CA ASP A 611 23.56 -12.37 51.56
C ASP A 611 23.66 -12.96 50.16
N ILE A 612 24.43 -14.03 50.02
CA ILE A 612 24.58 -14.76 48.77
C ILE A 612 23.31 -15.55 48.44
N ASN A 613 22.76 -16.29 49.41
CA ASN A 613 21.56 -17.09 49.18
C ASN A 613 20.36 -16.23 48.76
N GLU A 614 20.15 -15.08 49.40
CA GLU A 614 19.11 -14.12 48.99
C GLU A 614 19.37 -13.56 47.59
N ALA A 615 20.60 -13.21 47.25
CA ALA A 615 20.95 -12.77 45.89
C ALA A 615 20.69 -13.87 44.84
N ARG A 616 21.01 -15.14 45.15
CA ARG A 616 20.73 -16.29 44.27
C ARG A 616 19.24 -16.48 44.07
N THR A 617 18.45 -16.46 45.14
CA THR A 617 16.98 -16.56 45.07
C THR A 617 16.41 -15.43 44.23
N ASN A 618 16.83 -14.19 44.51
CA ASN A 618 16.38 -12.99 43.81
C ASN A 618 16.72 -13.02 42.32
N LEU A 619 17.91 -13.50 41.94
CA LEU A 619 18.32 -13.66 40.54
C LEU A 619 17.55 -14.80 39.87
N ASN A 620 17.41 -15.95 40.53
CA ASN A 620 16.68 -17.10 39.98
C ASN A 620 15.22 -16.74 39.65
N THR A 621 14.55 -15.96 40.50
CA THR A 621 13.21 -15.47 40.21
C THR A 621 13.17 -14.64 38.93
N ALA A 622 14.08 -13.67 38.78
CA ALA A 622 14.12 -12.81 37.59
C ALA A 622 14.51 -13.58 36.33
N MET A 623 15.52 -14.45 36.40
CA MET A 623 15.93 -15.28 35.26
C MET A 623 14.84 -16.25 34.84
N ASN A 624 14.03 -16.75 35.77
CA ASN A 624 12.87 -17.56 35.44
C ASN A 624 11.78 -16.73 34.76
N GLY A 625 11.58 -15.48 35.21
CA GLY A 625 10.66 -14.54 34.56
C GLY A 625 11.08 -14.12 33.16
N LEU A 626 12.39 -13.96 32.91
CA LEU A 626 12.94 -13.51 31.63
C LEU A 626 13.09 -14.65 30.61
N PHE A 627 13.60 -15.81 31.05
CA PHE A 627 14.05 -16.89 30.17
C PHE A 627 13.45 -18.25 30.49
N GLY A 628 12.57 -18.36 31.52
CA GLY A 628 12.00 -19.63 31.94
C GLY A 628 13.01 -20.59 32.59
N MET A 629 14.18 -20.10 33.01
CA MET A 629 15.27 -20.92 33.57
C MET A 629 15.68 -20.47 34.97
N SER A 630 16.28 -21.38 35.74
CA SER A 630 16.98 -21.04 37.00
C SER A 630 18.47 -21.33 36.84
N PRO A 631 19.34 -20.33 37.01
CA PRO A 631 20.79 -20.53 36.96
C PRO A 631 21.28 -21.57 37.97
N GLY A 632 22.28 -22.35 37.55
CA GLY A 632 23.08 -23.19 38.44
C GLY A 632 24.22 -22.41 39.08
N TYR A 633 24.60 -22.77 40.30
CA TYR A 633 25.71 -22.15 41.02
C TYR A 633 26.75 -23.22 41.37
N THR A 634 28.03 -22.85 41.37
CA THR A 634 29.14 -23.79 41.54
C THR A 634 29.13 -24.46 42.91
N ASN A 635 28.82 -23.71 43.97
CA ASN A 635 28.76 -24.23 45.34
C ASN A 635 27.36 -24.17 45.94
N THR A 636 27.08 -25.11 46.85
CA THR A 636 25.98 -24.99 47.81
C THR A 636 26.44 -24.22 49.05
N ILE A 637 25.67 -23.21 49.48
CA ILE A 637 25.98 -22.37 50.63
C ILE A 637 24.99 -22.66 51.76
N THR A 638 25.49 -23.22 52.87
CA THR A 638 24.73 -23.51 54.08
C THR A 638 25.04 -22.47 55.15
N ALA A 639 23.99 -21.93 55.77
CA ALA A 639 24.12 -20.94 56.83
C ALA A 639 25.00 -21.46 57.98
N SER A 640 25.88 -20.61 58.48
CA SER A 640 26.78 -20.87 59.62
C SER A 640 27.85 -21.95 59.42
N SER A 641 27.95 -22.59 58.25
CA SER A 641 28.98 -23.62 57.97
C SER A 641 29.78 -23.41 56.69
N SER A 642 29.23 -22.74 55.68
CA SER A 642 29.95 -22.47 54.43
C SER A 642 30.83 -21.22 54.56
N VAL A 643 32.04 -21.30 54.03
CA VAL A 643 32.90 -20.14 53.80
C VAL A 643 32.56 -19.56 52.44
N ILE A 644 32.29 -18.26 52.38
CA ILE A 644 32.02 -17.56 51.11
C ILE A 644 33.33 -17.42 50.36
N MET A 645 33.34 -17.82 49.08
CA MET A 645 34.52 -17.84 48.24
C MET A 645 34.37 -16.90 47.05
N ALA A 646 35.50 -16.57 46.41
CA ALA A 646 35.55 -15.76 45.19
C ALA A 646 34.61 -16.28 44.08
N ILE A 647 34.51 -17.61 43.97
CA ILE A 647 33.66 -18.26 42.96
C ILE A 647 32.17 -17.96 43.18
N ASP A 648 31.71 -17.75 44.41
CA ASP A 648 30.30 -17.47 44.69
C ASP A 648 29.86 -16.10 44.14
N PHE A 649 30.79 -15.15 43.99
CA PHE A 649 30.57 -13.87 43.32
C PHE A 649 30.75 -13.97 41.81
N ASN A 650 31.77 -14.72 41.37
CA ASN A 650 32.05 -14.91 39.94
C ASN A 650 30.92 -15.66 39.22
N ASP A 651 30.19 -16.55 39.91
CA ASP A 651 28.97 -17.16 39.36
C ASP A 651 27.97 -16.10 38.90
N PHE A 652 27.63 -15.10 39.74
CA PHE A 652 26.71 -14.02 39.34
C PHE A 652 27.24 -13.24 38.14
N ARG A 653 28.54 -12.89 38.16
CA ARG A 653 29.19 -12.14 37.08
C ARG A 653 29.19 -12.91 35.77
N ASN A 654 29.24 -14.24 35.81
CA ASN A 654 29.21 -15.07 34.61
C ASN A 654 27.80 -15.35 34.12
N ILE A 655 26.82 -15.49 35.02
CA ILE A 655 25.41 -15.72 34.66
C ILE A 655 24.78 -14.48 34.02
N THR A 656 25.18 -13.28 34.45
CA THR A 656 24.56 -12.01 34.03
C THR A 656 25.34 -11.26 32.95
N LYS A 657 26.34 -11.91 32.38
CA LYS A 657 27.47 -11.29 31.67
C LYS A 657 27.12 -10.76 30.29
#